data_AF-A0A135LYQ1-F1
#
_entry.id   AF-A0A135LYQ1-F1
#
_cell.length_a   1.000
_cell.length_b   1.000
_cell.length_c   1.000
_cell.angle_alpha   90.00
_cell.angle_beta   90.00
_cell.angle_gamma   90.00
#
_symmetry.space_group_name_H-M   'P 1'
#
loop_
_entity.id
_entity.type
_entity.pdbx_description
1 polymer ?
#
loop_
_entity_poly.entity_id
_entity_poly.type
_entity_poly.pdbx_seq_one_letter_code
_entity_poly.pdbx_strand_id
1 'polypeptide(L)'
;MRTSIISMLALGAVVSAAPAPSRVSEIVERSSSTCTFNSAASASASQKSCSTIILDNIAVPAGKTLDLSHLNDGTKVIFKGETTFQYAEWKGPLIRFAGSNIEVSGAEGHVINCDGARWWDGKGTNGGKDKPKFFYAHSLDHSSITGLNVKNTPVQAFSVQADNLVLDHITIDNSDGDKNGGHNTDAFDVGESTHITISNANIKNQDDCLAVNSGENISFTGGYCSGGHGISIGSVGGRDNNVVKDVTISDSTVTNSANGVRVKTIYKATGSVSGVTFSNIKLSNISSYGIVIEQDYENGSPTGKPTTGVPITGLTVEKVTGTVKSSATDIFILCGSGSCSDWTWAGNSITGASSPSLSHTQGHIQISSKMHVLLLGGHGKVALHLTPLLLKRGWNVTSVVRNASHESEILSLGQGLKGTVKVLLSSLEDVKSTSDAQKVIDTVAPDYVVWSAGAGGKGGPARTIAIDQEAAKHFIEASFATPGISKFLMVSYLGSRRKQPSWMPDDEWAGIVKTNTEILPTYAKAKQEADEYMTALAAQRKRASGQIRPFQAINLRPGILTDQPATRKVELGITPKGRGSVTREDVAIVADLLLARADTEGWIDLVNGEEEVEGAVERVAREKVDAVVGEDVEGMVKRFFP
;
A
#
# COMPACT_ATOMS: atom_id res chain seq x y z
N MET A 1 44.40 56.05 67.90
CA MET A 1 44.90 55.01 68.84
C MET A 1 45.51 53.91 67.98
N ARG A 2 46.85 53.78 68.00
CA ARG A 2 47.59 52.58 68.45
C ARG A 2 47.04 51.30 67.79
N THR A 3 47.79 50.55 66.97
CA THR A 3 49.11 49.95 67.27
C THR A 3 49.73 49.39 65.98
N SER A 4 51.07 49.37 65.92
CA SER A 4 51.96 48.83 64.86
C SER A 4 51.69 47.37 64.47
N ILE A 5 52.14 46.96 63.26
CA ILE A 5 52.84 45.68 62.98
C ILE A 5 53.54 45.75 61.60
N ILE A 6 54.88 45.74 61.65
CA ILE A 6 55.92 45.08 60.82
C ILE A 6 55.58 44.72 59.36
N SER A 7 56.25 45.39 58.41
CA SER A 7 56.42 44.94 57.02
C SER A 7 57.64 44.02 56.88
N MET A 8 57.44 42.78 56.43
CA MET A 8 58.49 41.94 55.85
C MET A 8 58.29 41.86 54.33
N LEU A 9 59.33 42.24 53.57
CA LEU A 9 59.44 41.97 52.14
C LEU A 9 59.62 40.46 51.93
N ALA A 10 58.79 39.86 51.08
CA ALA A 10 59.04 38.55 50.48
C ALA A 10 59.25 38.72 48.97
N LEU A 11 60.39 38.24 48.48
CA LEU A 11 60.76 38.19 47.06
C LEU A 11 59.73 37.35 46.29
N GLY A 12 59.15 37.92 45.24
CA GLY A 12 58.33 37.19 44.27
C GLY A 12 59.19 36.36 43.34
N ALA A 13 59.06 35.03 43.42
CA ALA A 13 59.47 34.11 42.37
C ALA A 13 58.32 33.99 41.37
N VAL A 14 58.54 34.40 40.12
CA VAL A 14 57.60 34.22 39.02
C VAL A 14 57.68 32.77 38.56
N VAL A 15 56.70 31.95 38.97
CA VAL A 15 56.48 30.65 38.37
C VAL A 15 55.66 30.89 37.10
N SER A 16 56.31 30.73 35.95
CA SER A 16 55.62 30.71 34.65
C SER A 16 54.81 29.41 34.59
N ALA A 17 53.51 29.49 34.83
CA ALA A 17 52.60 28.37 34.61
C ALA A 17 52.46 28.17 33.10
N ALA A 18 52.93 27.03 32.59
CA ALA A 18 52.58 26.60 31.24
C ALA A 18 51.05 26.48 31.14
N PRO A 19 50.40 26.95 30.06
CA PRO A 19 48.96 26.84 29.92
C PRO A 19 48.58 25.35 29.94
N ALA A 20 47.61 24.98 30.77
CA ALA A 20 46.97 23.68 30.66
C ALA A 20 46.35 23.56 29.25
N PRO A 21 46.52 22.43 28.54
CA PRO A 21 45.96 22.28 27.21
C PRO A 21 44.45 22.46 27.29
N SER A 22 43.92 23.35 26.45
CA SER A 22 42.48 23.58 26.36
C SER A 22 41.80 22.33 25.79
N ARG A 23 40.58 22.00 26.21
CA ARG A 23 39.76 20.91 25.60
C ARG A 23 39.61 21.07 24.07
N VAL A 24 39.80 22.28 23.55
CA VAL A 24 39.77 22.57 22.11
C VAL A 24 41.00 21.98 21.40
N SER A 25 42.14 21.88 22.09
CA SER A 25 43.40 21.33 21.53
C SER A 25 43.33 19.81 21.33
N GLU A 26 42.72 19.06 22.26
CA GLU A 26 42.47 17.61 22.11
C GLU A 26 41.42 17.30 21.04
N ILE A 27 40.45 18.20 20.82
CA ILE A 27 39.43 18.05 19.78
C ILE A 27 40.02 18.35 18.39
N VAL A 28 40.97 19.29 18.28
CA VAL A 28 41.61 19.65 17.02
C VAL A 28 42.66 18.60 16.59
N GLU A 29 43.41 17.98 17.50
CA GLU A 29 44.36 16.90 17.14
C GLU A 29 43.69 15.56 16.77
N ARG A 30 42.49 15.28 17.31
CA ARG A 30 41.70 14.09 16.90
C ARG A 30 40.99 14.25 15.56
N SER A 31 40.99 15.45 14.96
CA SER A 31 40.14 15.78 13.80
C SER A 31 40.69 15.33 12.44
N SER A 32 41.86 14.68 12.35
CA SER A 32 42.42 14.31 11.04
C SER A 32 43.32 13.07 10.99
N SER A 33 43.17 12.09 11.88
CA SER A 33 43.99 10.86 11.81
C SER A 33 43.41 9.85 10.81
N THR A 34 43.91 9.91 9.58
CA THR A 34 43.72 8.85 8.58
C THR A 34 44.70 7.72 8.83
N CYS A 35 44.19 6.52 9.09
CA CYS A 35 44.97 5.30 9.23
C CYS A 35 44.70 4.37 8.05
N THR A 36 45.76 3.85 7.43
CA THR A 36 45.64 2.83 6.40
C THR A 36 46.12 1.49 6.96
N PHE A 37 45.27 0.47 6.89
CA PHE A 37 45.58 -0.88 7.35
C PHE A 37 45.55 -1.86 6.17
N ASN A 38 46.54 -2.73 6.13
CA ASN A 38 46.64 -3.85 5.18
C ASN A 38 46.45 -5.22 5.87
N SER A 39 46.08 -5.22 7.16
CA SER A 39 45.75 -6.44 7.89
C SER A 39 44.62 -6.22 8.89
N ALA A 40 43.75 -7.23 9.02
CA ALA A 40 42.61 -7.19 9.94
C ALA A 40 43.04 -7.00 11.40
N ALA A 41 44.15 -7.62 11.81
CA ALA A 41 44.68 -7.51 13.18
C ALA A 41 45.07 -6.06 13.52
N SER A 42 45.79 -5.38 12.61
CA SER A 42 46.20 -3.98 12.82
C SER A 42 45.01 -3.02 12.86
N ALA A 43 44.02 -3.22 11.99
CA ALA A 43 42.79 -2.43 11.96
C ALA A 43 42.01 -2.58 13.27
N SER A 44 41.77 -3.81 13.71
CA SER A 44 41.02 -4.09 14.94
C SER A 44 41.71 -3.53 16.19
N ALA A 45 43.04 -3.67 16.29
CA ALA A 45 43.82 -3.17 17.43
C ALA A 45 43.86 -1.65 17.52
N SER A 46 43.75 -0.94 16.39
CA SER A 46 44.00 0.51 16.30
C SER A 46 42.76 1.32 15.90
N GLN A 47 41.58 0.70 15.77
CA GLN A 47 40.36 1.37 15.29
C GLN A 47 39.95 2.61 16.11
N LYS A 48 40.30 2.67 17.41
CA LYS A 48 40.00 3.82 18.29
C LYS A 48 40.95 5.01 18.13
N SER A 49 42.07 4.88 17.43
CA SER A 49 43.01 5.99 17.22
C SER A 49 42.77 6.78 15.93
N CYS A 50 41.78 6.37 15.13
CA CYS A 50 41.60 6.83 13.75
C CYS A 50 40.23 7.49 13.57
N SER A 51 40.21 8.71 13.02
CA SER A 51 38.98 9.35 12.56
C SER A 51 38.56 8.83 11.18
N THR A 52 39.54 8.47 10.35
CA THR A 52 39.32 7.82 9.05
C THR A 52 40.15 6.55 8.95
N ILE A 53 39.54 5.44 8.56
CA ILE A 53 40.19 4.14 8.39
C ILE A 53 40.10 3.73 6.92
N ILE A 54 41.24 3.48 6.29
CA ILE A 54 41.33 2.89 4.96
C ILE A 54 41.75 1.43 5.11
N LEU A 55 40.92 0.52 4.61
CA LEU A 55 41.17 -0.91 4.59
C LEU A 55 41.70 -1.27 3.20
N ASP A 56 43.01 -1.35 3.04
CA ASP A 56 43.69 -1.46 1.74
C ASP A 56 44.19 -2.89 1.50
N ASN A 57 43.52 -3.61 0.60
CA ASN A 57 43.87 -4.99 0.21
C ASN A 57 43.99 -5.97 1.39
N ILE A 58 43.06 -5.90 2.35
CA ILE A 58 43.08 -6.75 3.54
C ILE A 58 42.79 -8.22 3.16
N ALA A 59 43.71 -9.11 3.49
CA ALA A 59 43.45 -10.54 3.56
C ALA A 59 43.14 -10.95 5.00
N VAL A 60 41.87 -11.25 5.28
CA VAL A 60 41.41 -11.66 6.62
C VAL A 60 41.81 -13.12 6.87
N PRO A 61 42.51 -13.43 7.98
CA PRO A 61 42.93 -14.79 8.29
C PRO A 61 41.76 -15.78 8.45
N ALA A 62 42.05 -17.06 8.25
CA ALA A 62 41.05 -18.13 8.29
C ALA A 62 40.36 -18.20 9.66
N GLY A 63 39.03 -18.26 9.68
CA GLY A 63 38.25 -18.36 10.91
C GLY A 63 38.29 -17.09 11.78
N LYS A 64 38.64 -15.93 11.21
CA LYS A 64 38.68 -14.64 11.90
C LYS A 64 37.73 -13.64 11.28
N THR A 65 37.24 -12.74 12.12
CA THR A 65 36.43 -11.59 11.74
C THR A 65 37.33 -10.37 11.50
N LEU A 66 37.05 -9.61 10.45
CA LEU A 66 37.47 -8.21 10.36
C LEU A 66 36.59 -7.40 11.32
N ASP A 67 37.08 -7.20 12.54
CA ASP A 67 36.30 -6.65 13.65
C ASP A 67 36.52 -5.14 13.82
N LEU A 68 35.48 -4.38 13.45
CA LEU A 68 35.36 -2.93 13.56
C LEU A 68 34.18 -2.55 14.47
N SER A 69 33.96 -3.32 15.54
CA SER A 69 32.86 -3.10 16.50
C SER A 69 33.19 -2.14 17.66
N HIS A 70 34.37 -1.50 17.63
CA HIS A 70 34.84 -0.61 18.69
C HIS A 70 35.32 0.73 18.13
N LEU A 71 34.72 1.19 17.03
CA LEU A 71 34.99 2.48 16.43
C LEU A 71 34.61 3.62 17.39
N ASN A 72 35.27 4.77 17.23
CA ASN A 72 34.77 5.99 17.85
C ASN A 72 33.59 6.52 17.04
N ASP A 73 32.70 7.24 17.70
CA ASP A 73 31.60 7.91 17.01
C ASP A 73 32.13 8.86 15.93
N GLY A 74 31.48 8.88 14.76
CA GLY A 74 31.90 9.73 13.65
C GLY A 74 33.01 9.14 12.76
N THR A 75 33.52 7.94 13.06
CA THR A 75 34.61 7.35 12.26
C THR A 75 34.15 7.02 10.84
N LYS A 76 34.97 7.39 9.85
CA LYS A 76 34.81 7.01 8.44
C LYS A 76 35.63 5.76 8.14
N VAL A 77 35.07 4.78 7.44
CA VAL A 77 35.77 3.57 7.01
C VAL A 77 35.63 3.39 5.50
N ILE A 78 36.76 3.20 4.81
CA ILE A 78 36.84 3.13 3.35
C ILE A 78 37.51 1.82 2.95
N PHE A 79 36.79 0.94 2.26
CA PHE A 79 37.36 -0.25 1.62
C PHE A 79 38.10 0.16 0.35
N LYS A 80 39.33 -0.33 0.17
CA LYS A 80 40.15 -0.05 -1.01
C LYS A 80 40.83 -1.33 -1.50
N GLY A 81 40.91 -1.46 -2.83
CA GLY A 81 41.45 -2.67 -3.46
C GLY A 81 40.56 -3.88 -3.20
N GLU A 82 41.16 -5.07 -3.10
CA GLU A 82 40.44 -6.32 -2.91
C GLU A 82 40.55 -6.81 -1.45
N THR A 83 39.43 -6.84 -0.73
CA THR A 83 39.36 -7.52 0.57
C THR A 83 39.02 -8.99 0.37
N THR A 84 39.81 -9.89 0.95
CA THR A 84 39.65 -11.35 0.83
C THR A 84 39.60 -12.03 2.19
N PHE A 85 39.14 -13.28 2.21
CA PHE A 85 39.04 -14.10 3.43
C PHE A 85 39.67 -15.46 3.17
N GLN A 86 40.51 -15.95 4.09
CA GLN A 86 41.04 -17.30 4.01
C GLN A 86 39.99 -18.34 4.44
N TYR A 87 40.06 -19.53 3.86
CA TYR A 87 39.04 -20.57 4.06
C TYR A 87 39.10 -21.18 5.47
N ALA A 88 37.94 -21.27 6.11
CA ALA A 88 37.67 -22.10 7.28
C ALA A 88 36.18 -22.46 7.28
N GLU A 89 35.82 -23.62 7.82
CA GLU A 89 34.42 -23.98 8.08
C GLU A 89 34.06 -23.50 9.49
N TRP A 90 33.28 -22.41 9.57
CA TRP A 90 32.86 -21.75 10.81
C TRP A 90 31.63 -20.88 10.53
N LYS A 91 30.99 -20.35 11.57
CA LYS A 91 29.72 -19.62 11.45
C LYS A 91 29.85 -18.12 11.13
N GLY A 92 31.07 -17.57 11.19
CA GLY A 92 31.29 -16.14 10.97
C GLY A 92 30.94 -15.27 12.18
N PRO A 93 30.78 -13.95 11.99
CA PRO A 93 30.77 -13.25 10.70
C PRO A 93 32.17 -12.99 10.13
N LEU A 94 32.26 -12.81 8.80
CA LEU A 94 33.49 -12.38 8.12
C LEU A 94 33.85 -10.92 8.46
N ILE A 95 32.87 -10.02 8.50
CA ILE A 95 33.03 -8.60 8.85
C ILE A 95 32.02 -8.23 9.94
N ARG A 96 32.43 -7.42 10.92
CA ARG A 96 31.54 -6.87 11.94
C ARG A 96 31.76 -5.37 12.12
N PHE A 97 30.67 -4.61 12.10
CA PHE A 97 30.62 -3.19 12.45
C PHE A 97 29.63 -2.94 13.58
N ALA A 98 29.97 -2.00 14.45
CA ALA A 98 29.12 -1.41 15.49
C ALA A 98 29.65 -0.01 15.82
N GLY A 99 28.78 0.86 16.32
CA GLY A 99 29.10 2.25 16.68
C GLY A 99 27.99 3.22 16.26
N SER A 100 28.20 4.51 16.52
CA SER A 100 27.25 5.56 16.13
C SER A 100 27.88 6.57 15.17
N ASN A 101 27.09 7.12 14.24
CA ASN A 101 27.56 8.11 13.25
C ASN A 101 28.73 7.60 12.41
N ILE A 102 28.76 6.30 12.10
CA ILE A 102 29.80 5.68 11.30
C ILE A 102 29.45 5.81 9.82
N GLU A 103 30.42 6.18 9.00
CA GLU A 103 30.28 6.22 7.55
C GLU A 103 31.16 5.13 6.93
N VAL A 104 30.55 4.11 6.31
CA VAL A 104 31.27 3.04 5.61
C VAL A 104 31.11 3.22 4.11
N SER A 105 32.21 3.17 3.36
CA SER A 105 32.19 3.34 1.91
C SER A 105 33.26 2.50 1.23
N GLY A 106 33.22 2.44 -0.10
CA GLY A 106 34.25 1.81 -0.91
C GLY A 106 34.86 2.78 -1.92
N ALA A 107 36.18 2.74 -2.05
CA ALA A 107 36.92 3.51 -3.05
C ALA A 107 36.65 2.98 -4.48
N GLU A 108 36.97 3.79 -5.49
CA GLU A 108 36.85 3.36 -6.89
C GLU A 108 37.62 2.04 -7.13
N GLY A 109 36.96 1.10 -7.79
CA GLY A 109 37.52 -0.21 -8.11
C GLY A 109 37.64 -1.20 -6.94
N HIS A 110 37.19 -0.85 -5.73
CA HIS A 110 37.21 -1.79 -4.61
C HIS A 110 36.26 -2.98 -4.85
N VAL A 111 36.59 -4.10 -4.22
CA VAL A 111 35.72 -5.29 -4.13
C VAL A 111 35.98 -6.03 -2.82
N ILE A 112 34.91 -6.51 -2.20
CA ILE A 112 34.96 -7.44 -1.07
C ILE A 112 34.64 -8.82 -1.63
N ASN A 113 35.69 -9.57 -1.96
CA ASN A 113 35.58 -10.89 -2.59
C ASN A 113 35.64 -11.98 -1.52
N CYS A 114 34.50 -12.58 -1.23
CA CYS A 114 34.40 -13.63 -0.24
C CYS A 114 34.81 -15.01 -0.77
N ASP A 115 34.89 -15.17 -2.09
CA ASP A 115 35.21 -16.44 -2.77
C ASP A 115 34.39 -17.63 -2.20
N GLY A 116 33.07 -17.43 -2.17
CA GLY A 116 32.07 -18.31 -1.55
C GLY A 116 31.99 -19.71 -2.14
N ALA A 117 32.44 -19.91 -3.39
CA ALA A 117 32.48 -21.22 -4.05
C ALA A 117 33.28 -22.27 -3.27
N ARG A 118 34.20 -21.85 -2.40
CA ARG A 118 34.92 -22.76 -1.49
C ARG A 118 33.99 -23.45 -0.48
N TRP A 119 32.86 -22.81 -0.12
CA TRP A 119 31.86 -23.33 0.82
C TRP A 119 30.60 -23.87 0.15
N TRP A 120 30.23 -23.35 -1.01
CA TRP A 120 28.98 -23.73 -1.68
C TRP A 120 28.92 -25.23 -1.96
N ASP A 121 27.84 -25.85 -1.49
CA ASP A 121 27.60 -27.29 -1.53
C ASP A 121 26.13 -27.62 -1.86
N GLY A 122 25.38 -26.62 -2.34
CA GLY A 122 23.95 -26.71 -2.64
C GLY A 122 23.03 -26.73 -1.42
N LYS A 123 23.56 -26.69 -0.19
CA LYS A 123 22.77 -26.83 1.05
C LYS A 123 22.70 -25.57 1.90
N GLY A 124 23.57 -24.58 1.63
CA GLY A 124 23.53 -23.28 2.32
C GLY A 124 23.58 -23.44 3.83
N THR A 125 22.68 -22.78 4.56
CA THR A 125 22.56 -22.90 6.02
C THR A 125 21.72 -24.09 6.49
N ASN A 126 21.09 -24.82 5.56
CA ASN A 126 20.22 -25.97 5.87
C ASN A 126 21.00 -27.28 6.11
N GLY A 127 22.32 -27.28 5.90
CA GLY A 127 23.21 -28.40 6.20
C GLY A 127 24.51 -28.36 5.40
N GLY A 128 25.28 -29.44 5.45
CA GLY A 128 26.57 -29.55 4.76
C GLY A 128 27.71 -28.89 5.54
N LYS A 129 28.60 -28.17 4.84
CA LYS A 129 29.71 -27.43 5.46
C LYS A 129 29.21 -26.33 6.40
N ASP A 130 29.98 -26.01 7.43
CA ASP A 130 29.79 -24.76 8.16
C ASP A 130 30.27 -23.57 7.31
N LYS A 131 29.37 -22.60 7.11
CA LYS A 131 29.59 -21.47 6.20
C LYS A 131 29.47 -20.17 6.99
N PRO A 132 30.44 -19.25 6.87
CA PRO A 132 30.40 -18.03 7.66
C PRO A 132 29.42 -17.04 7.07
N LYS A 133 28.60 -16.43 7.93
CA LYS A 133 27.85 -15.22 7.56
C LYS A 133 28.83 -14.11 7.16
N PHE A 134 28.43 -13.24 6.25
CA PHE A 134 29.34 -12.22 5.71
C PHE A 134 29.45 -10.99 6.62
N PHE A 135 28.43 -10.12 6.66
CA PHE A 135 28.55 -8.78 7.24
C PHE A 135 27.53 -8.57 8.34
N TYR A 136 28.00 -8.28 9.55
CA TYR A 136 27.14 -7.86 10.66
C TYR A 136 27.17 -6.34 10.78
N ALA A 137 26.02 -5.71 10.51
CA ALA A 137 25.72 -4.32 10.82
C ALA A 137 24.84 -4.30 12.08
N HIS A 138 25.46 -4.60 13.22
CA HIS A 138 24.77 -4.79 14.50
C HIS A 138 25.15 -3.67 15.46
N SER A 139 24.16 -2.99 16.05
CA SER A 139 24.37 -1.77 16.84
C SER A 139 25.17 -0.72 16.07
N LEU A 140 24.84 -0.56 14.78
CA LEU A 140 25.46 0.42 13.88
C LEU A 140 24.47 1.56 13.64
N ASP A 141 24.33 2.42 14.64
CA ASP A 141 23.21 3.33 14.75
C ASP A 141 23.54 4.69 14.14
N HIS A 142 22.54 5.40 13.62
CA HIS A 142 22.71 6.74 13.03
C HIS A 142 23.82 6.79 11.98
N SER A 143 23.96 5.72 11.20
CA SER A 143 25.14 5.43 10.39
C SER A 143 24.78 5.22 8.92
N SER A 144 25.79 5.14 8.06
CA SER A 144 25.62 4.85 6.64
C SER A 144 26.62 3.84 6.09
N ILE A 145 26.18 3.04 5.13
CA ILE A 145 26.99 2.14 4.32
C ILE A 145 26.67 2.46 2.86
N THR A 146 27.66 2.93 2.09
CA THR A 146 27.42 3.41 0.73
C THR A 146 28.36 2.79 -0.29
N GLY A 147 27.81 2.27 -1.38
CA GLY A 147 28.57 1.91 -2.57
C GLY A 147 29.42 0.64 -2.45
N LEU A 148 29.22 -0.20 -1.42
CA LEU A 148 30.02 -1.42 -1.28
C LEU A 148 29.76 -2.41 -2.42
N ASN A 149 30.84 -2.95 -2.98
CA ASN A 149 30.82 -3.96 -4.04
C ASN A 149 31.25 -5.32 -3.47
N VAL A 150 30.28 -6.22 -3.27
CA VAL A 150 30.46 -7.52 -2.63
C VAL A 150 30.33 -8.62 -3.67
N LYS A 151 31.24 -9.60 -3.60
CA LYS A 151 31.25 -10.75 -4.50
C LYS A 151 31.27 -12.08 -3.75
N ASN A 152 30.42 -13.00 -4.20
CA ASN A 152 30.40 -14.42 -3.85
C ASN A 152 30.40 -14.69 -2.33
N THR A 153 29.39 -14.21 -1.60
CA THR A 153 29.24 -14.51 -0.16
C THR A 153 29.04 -16.02 0.08
N PRO A 154 29.57 -16.61 1.17
CA PRO A 154 29.42 -18.04 1.44
C PRO A 154 27.96 -18.47 1.70
N VAL A 155 27.22 -17.61 2.39
CA VAL A 155 25.77 -17.69 2.68
C VAL A 155 25.21 -16.26 2.70
N GLN A 156 24.39 -15.88 3.69
CA GLN A 156 23.77 -14.56 3.80
C GLN A 156 24.81 -13.44 3.83
N ALA A 157 24.49 -12.34 3.17
CA ALA A 157 25.32 -11.17 3.03
C ALA A 157 25.20 -10.24 4.25
N PHE A 158 24.27 -9.28 4.25
CA PHE A 158 24.11 -8.33 5.35
C PHE A 158 23.08 -8.83 6.37
N SER A 159 23.52 -9.00 7.62
CA SER A 159 22.65 -9.09 8.78
C SER A 159 22.56 -7.73 9.45
N VAL A 160 21.36 -7.15 9.47
CA VAL A 160 21.07 -5.79 9.94
C VAL A 160 20.29 -5.86 11.25
N GLN A 161 20.87 -5.27 12.30
CA GLN A 161 20.27 -5.10 13.63
C GLN A 161 20.69 -3.72 14.18
N ALA A 162 20.00 -2.66 13.79
CA ALA A 162 20.42 -1.28 14.05
C ALA A 162 19.23 -0.30 14.19
N ASP A 163 19.49 0.89 14.70
CA ASP A 163 18.59 2.04 14.63
C ASP A 163 19.13 3.13 13.69
N ASN A 164 18.29 3.62 12.77
CA ASN A 164 18.62 4.74 11.89
C ASN A 164 19.88 4.48 11.04
N LEU A 165 19.84 3.39 10.26
CA LEU A 165 20.93 2.98 9.37
C LEU A 165 20.51 3.11 7.90
N VAL A 166 21.37 3.76 7.10
CA VAL A 166 21.20 3.88 5.65
C VAL A 166 22.17 2.94 4.93
N LEU A 167 21.66 2.09 4.05
CA LEU A 167 22.44 1.27 3.12
C LEU A 167 22.11 1.68 1.68
N ASP A 168 23.06 2.27 0.97
CA ASP A 168 22.79 2.90 -0.33
C ASP A 168 23.78 2.44 -1.41
N HIS A 169 23.29 2.19 -2.62
CA HIS A 169 24.09 1.76 -3.78
C HIS A 169 24.95 0.50 -3.53
N ILE A 170 24.48 -0.43 -2.70
CA ILE A 170 25.18 -1.68 -2.43
C ILE A 170 25.01 -2.65 -3.61
N THR A 171 26.12 -3.20 -4.09
CA THR A 171 26.13 -4.26 -5.10
C THR A 171 26.52 -5.59 -4.44
N ILE A 172 25.71 -6.62 -4.66
CA ILE A 172 26.00 -7.99 -4.23
C ILE A 172 25.88 -8.89 -5.47
N ASP A 173 27.03 -9.35 -5.97
CA ASP A 173 27.09 -10.28 -7.09
C ASP A 173 27.49 -11.68 -6.59
N ASN A 174 26.47 -12.51 -6.35
CA ASN A 174 26.60 -13.94 -6.08
C ASN A 174 26.20 -14.78 -7.29
N SER A 175 26.18 -14.23 -8.51
CA SER A 175 25.68 -14.94 -9.70
C SER A 175 26.47 -16.21 -10.03
N ASP A 176 27.73 -16.31 -9.61
CA ASP A 176 28.52 -17.56 -9.71
C ASP A 176 27.85 -18.70 -8.92
N GLY A 177 27.09 -18.39 -7.88
CA GLY A 177 26.35 -19.34 -7.05
C GLY A 177 25.30 -20.15 -7.82
N ASP A 178 24.72 -19.59 -8.89
CA ASP A 178 23.69 -20.25 -9.70
C ASP A 178 24.19 -21.57 -10.31
N LYS A 179 25.49 -21.63 -10.66
CA LYS A 179 26.13 -22.80 -11.28
C LYS A 179 26.99 -23.61 -10.30
N ASN A 180 27.34 -23.02 -9.17
CA ASN A 180 28.31 -23.58 -8.23
C ASN A 180 27.71 -23.94 -6.86
N GLY A 181 26.38 -24.01 -6.75
CA GLY A 181 25.69 -24.51 -5.55
C GLY A 181 25.53 -23.47 -4.44
N GLY A 182 25.48 -22.18 -4.79
CA GLY A 182 25.09 -21.12 -3.85
C GLY A 182 23.66 -21.34 -3.36
N HIS A 183 23.45 -21.19 -2.05
CA HIS A 183 22.14 -21.39 -1.42
C HIS A 183 22.11 -20.63 -0.08
N ASN A 184 20.95 -20.06 0.28
CA ASN A 184 20.80 -19.13 1.41
C ASN A 184 21.79 -17.96 1.34
N THR A 185 21.92 -17.38 0.14
CA THR A 185 22.76 -16.22 -0.15
C THR A 185 21.95 -14.91 -0.08
N ASP A 186 21.10 -14.80 0.93
CA ASP A 186 20.23 -13.65 1.20
C ASP A 186 21.04 -12.34 1.18
N ALA A 187 20.49 -11.28 0.60
CA ALA A 187 21.19 -10.00 0.48
C ALA A 187 21.10 -9.15 1.75
N PHE A 188 19.87 -8.86 2.21
CA PHE A 188 19.63 -8.10 3.43
C PHE A 188 18.64 -8.84 4.34
N ASP A 189 19.16 -9.34 5.46
CA ASP A 189 18.36 -9.88 6.56
C ASP A 189 18.19 -8.81 7.63
N VAL A 190 16.99 -8.25 7.74
CA VAL A 190 16.67 -7.23 8.75
C VAL A 190 15.93 -7.89 9.91
N GLY A 191 16.40 -7.63 11.13
CA GLY A 191 15.77 -8.06 12.37
C GLY A 191 16.04 -7.04 13.46
N GLU A 192 15.15 -6.93 14.46
CA GLU A 192 15.40 -6.14 15.67
C GLU A 192 15.91 -4.71 15.37
N SER A 193 15.33 -4.08 14.35
CA SER A 193 15.80 -2.80 13.80
C SER A 193 14.70 -1.76 13.71
N THR A 194 15.10 -0.49 13.75
CA THR A 194 14.21 0.66 13.53
C THR A 194 14.82 1.66 12.55
N HIS A 195 14.01 2.32 11.73
CA HIS A 195 14.47 3.37 10.80
C HIS A 195 15.57 2.93 9.83
N ILE A 196 15.40 1.76 9.20
CA ILE A 196 16.35 1.25 8.21
C ILE A 196 15.95 1.76 6.82
N THR A 197 16.92 2.31 6.08
CA THR A 197 16.72 2.71 4.68
C THR A 197 17.68 1.96 3.80
N ILE A 198 17.17 1.18 2.86
CA ILE A 198 17.95 0.49 1.84
C ILE A 198 17.57 1.06 0.47
N SER A 199 18.53 1.63 -0.25
CA SER A 199 18.26 2.28 -1.54
C SER A 199 19.25 1.87 -2.64
N ASN A 200 18.74 1.80 -3.87
CA ASN A 200 19.55 1.62 -5.08
C ASN A 200 20.43 0.36 -5.07
N ALA A 201 19.99 -0.70 -4.38
CA ALA A 201 20.73 -1.96 -4.29
C ALA A 201 20.70 -2.73 -5.62
N ASN A 202 21.81 -3.38 -5.99
CA ASN A 202 21.90 -4.23 -7.17
C ASN A 202 22.35 -5.64 -6.77
N ILE A 203 21.39 -6.57 -6.80
CA ILE A 203 21.50 -7.88 -6.17
C ILE A 203 21.35 -8.99 -7.20
N LYS A 204 22.31 -9.91 -7.23
CA LYS A 204 22.20 -11.20 -7.89
C LYS A 204 22.53 -12.30 -6.89
N ASN A 205 21.58 -13.16 -6.57
CA ASN A 205 21.76 -14.21 -5.55
C ASN A 205 20.81 -15.39 -5.76
N GLN A 206 20.77 -16.31 -4.77
CA GLN A 206 20.00 -17.56 -4.79
C GLN A 206 18.98 -17.64 -3.64
N ASP A 207 18.75 -16.56 -2.90
CA ASP A 207 17.73 -16.48 -1.85
C ASP A 207 17.12 -15.06 -1.78
N ASP A 208 16.56 -14.63 -0.65
CA ASP A 208 15.87 -13.35 -0.56
C ASP A 208 16.76 -12.15 -0.91
N CYS A 209 16.21 -11.23 -1.70
CA CYS A 209 16.83 -9.93 -1.96
C CYS A 209 16.73 -9.05 -0.70
N LEU A 210 15.62 -9.18 0.02
CA LEU A 210 15.38 -8.60 1.33
C LEU A 210 14.50 -9.59 2.11
N ALA A 211 14.84 -9.81 3.38
CA ALA A 211 14.02 -10.54 4.33
C ALA A 211 13.87 -9.72 5.62
N VAL A 212 12.68 -9.13 5.82
CA VAL A 212 12.37 -8.41 7.06
C VAL A 212 11.75 -9.38 8.07
N ASN A 213 12.58 -9.91 8.97
CA ASN A 213 12.17 -10.88 9.99
C ASN A 213 11.45 -10.20 11.17
N SER A 214 11.92 -9.01 11.55
CA SER A 214 11.31 -8.10 12.54
C SER A 214 11.87 -6.68 12.40
N GLY A 215 11.12 -5.68 12.88
CA GLY A 215 11.52 -4.28 12.90
C GLY A 215 10.40 -3.30 12.55
N GLU A 216 10.69 -2.01 12.69
CA GLU A 216 9.74 -0.91 12.45
C GLU A 216 10.36 0.21 11.59
N ASN A 217 9.56 0.89 10.76
CA ASN A 217 10.02 2.00 9.92
C ASN A 217 11.15 1.59 8.97
N ILE A 218 10.92 0.55 8.17
CA ILE A 218 11.92 0.03 7.23
C ILE A 218 11.53 0.43 5.81
N SER A 219 12.49 0.92 5.02
CA SER A 219 12.28 1.22 3.61
C SER A 219 13.27 0.50 2.70
N PHE A 220 12.78 0.01 1.56
CA PHE A 220 13.59 -0.54 0.47
C PHE A 220 13.13 0.07 -0.85
N THR A 221 14.00 0.79 -1.55
CA THR A 221 13.61 1.53 -2.77
C THR A 221 14.65 1.50 -3.87
N GLY A 222 14.23 1.57 -5.13
CA GLY A 222 15.15 1.62 -6.28
C GLY A 222 15.98 0.35 -6.47
N GLY A 223 15.58 -0.78 -5.89
CA GLY A 223 16.35 -2.02 -5.90
C GLY A 223 16.21 -2.80 -7.21
N TYR A 224 17.29 -3.44 -7.63
CA TYR A 224 17.31 -4.45 -8.69
C TYR A 224 17.66 -5.82 -8.08
N CYS A 225 16.73 -6.76 -8.14
CA CYS A 225 16.88 -8.11 -7.61
C CYS A 225 16.84 -9.13 -8.75
N SER A 226 17.82 -10.03 -8.83
CA SER A 226 17.87 -11.08 -9.85
C SER A 226 18.29 -12.43 -9.30
N GLY A 227 17.67 -13.51 -9.81
CA GLY A 227 18.06 -14.90 -9.51
C GLY A 227 17.44 -15.48 -8.24
N GLY A 228 17.28 -14.66 -7.20
CA GLY A 228 16.91 -15.09 -5.85
C GLY A 228 15.42 -15.43 -5.62
N HIS A 229 14.96 -15.21 -4.39
CA HIS A 229 13.60 -15.55 -3.93
C HIS A 229 12.64 -14.37 -3.79
N GLY A 230 13.02 -13.20 -4.31
CA GLY A 230 12.19 -12.00 -4.35
C GLY A 230 12.42 -11.07 -3.17
N ILE A 231 11.46 -10.18 -2.92
CA ILE A 231 11.47 -9.23 -1.80
C ILE A 231 10.45 -9.69 -0.76
N SER A 232 10.92 -10.02 0.44
CA SER A 232 10.16 -10.74 1.44
C SER A 232 9.98 -9.98 2.76
N ILE A 233 8.76 -9.99 3.27
CA ILE A 233 8.50 -9.88 4.70
C ILE A 233 8.53 -11.29 5.30
N GLY A 234 9.31 -11.45 6.36
CA GLY A 234 9.46 -12.68 7.12
C GLY A 234 10.65 -13.55 6.72
N SER A 235 10.74 -14.78 7.25
CA SER A 235 9.66 -15.44 8.01
C SER A 235 9.39 -14.76 9.36
N VAL A 236 8.16 -14.35 9.63
CA VAL A 236 7.79 -13.70 10.92
C VAL A 236 7.28 -14.75 11.90
N GLY A 237 7.79 -14.75 13.13
CA GLY A 237 7.46 -15.75 14.16
C GLY A 237 8.67 -16.56 14.62
N GLY A 238 8.57 -17.21 15.78
CA GLY A 238 9.59 -18.15 16.28
C GLY A 238 10.93 -17.54 16.70
N ARG A 239 11.01 -16.21 16.88
CA ARG A 239 12.20 -15.46 17.33
C ARG A 239 11.88 -14.68 18.61
N ASP A 240 12.88 -13.99 19.16
CA ASP A 240 12.69 -13.10 20.31
C ASP A 240 11.81 -11.89 19.96
N ASN A 241 12.00 -11.32 18.75
CA ASN A 241 11.13 -10.30 18.18
C ASN A 241 10.41 -10.82 16.92
N ASN A 242 9.08 -10.76 16.94
CA ASN A 242 8.18 -11.23 15.87
C ASN A 242 7.23 -10.13 15.38
N VAL A 243 7.63 -8.85 15.52
CA VAL A 243 6.84 -7.70 15.08
C VAL A 243 7.49 -7.09 13.84
N VAL A 244 6.69 -6.95 12.78
CA VAL A 244 7.02 -6.15 11.61
C VAL A 244 5.97 -5.05 11.48
N LYS A 245 6.43 -3.79 11.45
CA LYS A 245 5.53 -2.63 11.42
C LYS A 245 6.06 -1.54 10.49
N ASP A 246 5.17 -0.87 9.77
CA ASP A 246 5.48 0.32 8.96
C ASP A 246 6.67 0.09 8.00
N VAL A 247 6.51 -0.84 7.07
CA VAL A 247 7.53 -1.20 6.08
C VAL A 247 7.09 -0.74 4.70
N THR A 248 7.94 -0.01 3.98
CA THR A 248 7.68 0.45 2.60
C THR A 248 8.71 -0.10 1.63
N ILE A 249 8.25 -0.85 0.64
CA ILE A 249 9.06 -1.42 -0.42
C ILE A 249 8.56 -0.82 -1.74
N SER A 250 9.39 -0.04 -2.44
CA SER A 250 8.96 0.71 -3.61
C SER A 250 9.93 0.69 -4.79
N ASP A 251 9.43 1.05 -5.97
CA ASP A 251 10.23 1.47 -7.14
C ASP A 251 11.33 0.48 -7.54
N SER A 252 11.06 -0.81 -7.39
CA SER A 252 12.06 -1.88 -7.51
C SER A 252 11.72 -2.85 -8.62
N THR A 253 12.73 -3.59 -9.08
CA THR A 253 12.60 -4.58 -10.15
C THR A 253 13.07 -5.94 -9.66
N VAL A 254 12.28 -6.98 -9.89
CA VAL A 254 12.60 -8.37 -9.55
C VAL A 254 12.56 -9.21 -10.83
N THR A 255 13.66 -9.89 -11.15
CA THR A 255 13.81 -10.64 -12.41
C THR A 255 14.39 -12.04 -12.18
N ASN A 256 13.96 -13.01 -12.98
CA ASN A 256 14.52 -14.37 -12.96
C ASN A 256 14.55 -15.00 -11.55
N SER A 257 13.58 -14.65 -10.70
CA SER A 257 13.51 -15.06 -9.30
C SER A 257 12.38 -16.06 -9.09
N ALA A 258 12.44 -16.81 -7.98
CA ALA A 258 11.36 -17.71 -7.60
C ALA A 258 10.06 -16.94 -7.34
N ASN A 259 10.15 -15.85 -6.57
CA ASN A 259 9.00 -15.02 -6.24
C ASN A 259 9.25 -13.56 -6.58
N GLY A 260 8.18 -12.79 -6.79
CA GLY A 260 8.24 -11.34 -6.87
C GLY A 260 8.16 -10.71 -5.48
N VAL A 261 6.94 -10.51 -5.01
CA VAL A 261 6.62 -9.99 -3.66
C VAL A 261 6.20 -11.14 -2.75
N ARG A 262 6.70 -11.17 -1.52
CA ARG A 262 6.41 -12.24 -0.57
C ARG A 262 6.14 -11.76 0.85
N VAL A 263 5.15 -12.35 1.52
CA VAL A 263 4.95 -12.27 2.97
C VAL A 263 4.81 -13.69 3.51
N LYS A 264 5.68 -14.10 4.43
CA LYS A 264 5.71 -15.46 5.00
C LYS A 264 5.67 -15.38 6.53
N THR A 265 4.68 -16.00 7.18
CA THR A 265 4.63 -16.12 8.65
C THR A 265 4.72 -17.58 9.07
N ILE A 266 5.45 -17.84 10.16
CA ILE A 266 5.72 -19.21 10.61
C ILE A 266 4.45 -19.87 11.16
N TYR A 267 4.18 -21.09 10.71
CA TYR A 267 3.10 -21.94 11.18
C TYR A 267 3.14 -22.09 12.71
N LYS A 268 2.00 -21.85 13.38
CA LYS A 268 1.81 -21.87 14.84
C LYS A 268 2.64 -20.85 15.64
N ALA A 269 3.35 -19.95 14.99
CA ALA A 269 4.06 -18.89 15.70
C ALA A 269 3.11 -17.77 16.17
N THR A 270 3.65 -16.85 16.96
CA THR A 270 2.97 -15.63 17.39
C THR A 270 3.79 -14.40 17.00
N GLY A 271 3.12 -13.29 16.72
CA GLY A 271 3.75 -12.06 16.22
C GLY A 271 2.75 -11.12 15.58
N SER A 272 3.21 -10.18 14.76
CA SER A 272 2.34 -9.37 13.91
C SER A 272 3.07 -8.78 12.71
N VAL A 273 2.34 -8.60 11.61
CA VAL A 273 2.76 -7.85 10.43
C VAL A 273 1.72 -6.76 10.20
N SER A 274 2.13 -5.49 10.25
CA SER A 274 1.20 -4.36 10.11
C SER A 274 1.80 -3.20 9.32
N GLY A 275 0.98 -2.47 8.55
CA GLY A 275 1.43 -1.26 7.85
C GLY A 275 2.50 -1.51 6.79
N VAL A 276 2.44 -2.66 6.10
CA VAL A 276 3.38 -3.00 5.03
C VAL A 276 2.86 -2.48 3.71
N THR A 277 3.70 -1.83 2.91
CA THR A 277 3.38 -1.36 1.56
C THR A 277 4.38 -1.90 0.54
N PHE A 278 3.88 -2.53 -0.51
CA PHE A 278 4.61 -2.82 -1.75
C PHE A 278 4.05 -1.92 -2.85
N SER A 279 4.86 -1.05 -3.44
CA SER A 279 4.41 -0.11 -4.49
C SER A 279 5.35 -0.06 -5.70
N ASN A 280 4.79 0.00 -6.91
CA ASN A 280 5.57 0.17 -8.15
C ASN A 280 6.69 -0.86 -8.31
N ILE A 281 6.36 -2.15 -8.17
CA ILE A 281 7.32 -3.26 -8.31
C ILE A 281 7.16 -3.90 -9.69
N LYS A 282 8.26 -3.97 -10.45
CA LYS A 282 8.28 -4.59 -11.78
C LYS A 282 8.80 -6.02 -11.71
N LEU A 283 8.04 -6.96 -12.22
CA LEU A 283 8.36 -8.39 -12.23
C LEU A 283 8.70 -8.87 -13.64
N SER A 284 9.68 -9.77 -13.78
CA SER A 284 9.95 -10.45 -15.04
C SER A 284 10.47 -11.86 -14.84
N ASN A 285 9.93 -12.80 -15.61
CA ASN A 285 10.40 -14.19 -15.63
C ASN A 285 10.38 -14.88 -14.26
N ILE A 286 9.37 -14.60 -13.44
CA ILE A 286 9.22 -15.18 -12.10
C ILE A 286 8.79 -16.65 -12.19
N SER A 287 9.48 -17.57 -11.49
CA SER A 287 9.31 -19.01 -11.72
C SER A 287 8.31 -19.73 -10.82
N SER A 288 7.92 -19.14 -9.69
CA SER A 288 7.01 -19.77 -8.72
C SER A 288 5.78 -18.89 -8.46
N TYR A 289 5.95 -17.72 -7.84
CA TYR A 289 4.83 -16.86 -7.46
C TYR A 289 5.09 -15.38 -7.78
N GLY A 290 4.24 -14.75 -8.57
CA GLY A 290 4.33 -13.29 -8.77
C GLY A 290 4.17 -12.53 -7.44
N ILE A 291 3.07 -12.79 -6.74
CA ILE A 291 2.87 -12.38 -5.35
C ILE A 291 2.48 -13.61 -4.52
N VAL A 292 3.11 -13.78 -3.35
CA VAL A 292 2.77 -14.84 -2.39
C VAL A 292 2.62 -14.29 -0.97
N ILE A 293 1.47 -14.52 -0.33
CA ILE A 293 1.23 -14.17 1.07
C ILE A 293 0.71 -15.40 1.79
N GLU A 294 1.47 -15.92 2.76
CA GLU A 294 1.20 -17.24 3.34
C GLU A 294 1.46 -17.26 4.86
N GLN A 295 0.56 -17.91 5.61
CA GLN A 295 0.61 -18.03 7.08
C GLN A 295 0.86 -19.47 7.57
N ASP A 296 1.50 -20.29 6.75
CA ASP A 296 1.69 -21.73 6.94
C ASP A 296 3.15 -22.18 6.78
N TYR A 297 4.10 -21.25 6.85
CA TYR A 297 5.52 -21.49 6.58
C TYR A 297 6.20 -22.31 7.69
N GLU A 298 6.88 -23.41 7.35
CA GLU A 298 7.58 -24.28 8.31
C GLU A 298 8.92 -24.77 7.73
N ASN A 299 10.05 -24.45 8.39
CA ASN A 299 11.39 -24.97 8.05
C ASN A 299 11.77 -24.91 6.56
N GLY A 300 11.42 -23.81 5.88
CA GLY A 300 11.74 -23.61 4.47
C GLY A 300 10.69 -24.15 3.49
N SER A 301 9.56 -24.66 3.97
CA SER A 301 8.47 -25.15 3.12
C SER A 301 7.07 -24.80 3.68
N PRO A 302 6.07 -24.54 2.83
CA PRO A 302 4.69 -24.35 3.28
C PRO A 302 4.07 -25.68 3.73
N THR A 303 3.24 -25.66 4.78
CA THR A 303 2.51 -26.85 5.28
C THR A 303 1.18 -27.09 4.56
N GLY A 304 0.69 -26.11 3.80
CA GLY A 304 -0.65 -26.02 3.24
C GLY A 304 -1.74 -25.64 4.25
N LYS A 305 -1.39 -25.37 5.51
CA LYS A 305 -2.35 -25.15 6.61
C LYS A 305 -2.02 -23.86 7.37
N PRO A 306 -2.69 -22.74 7.06
CA PRO A 306 -2.37 -21.48 7.72
C PRO A 306 -2.80 -21.48 9.18
N THR A 307 -2.12 -20.65 9.97
CA THR A 307 -2.46 -20.37 11.38
C THR A 307 -2.67 -18.88 11.59
N THR A 308 -3.28 -18.52 12.72
CA THR A 308 -3.78 -17.16 12.96
C THR A 308 -2.92 -16.34 13.94
N GLY A 309 -1.85 -16.91 14.50
CA GLY A 309 -1.06 -16.28 15.57
C GLY A 309 -0.20 -15.09 15.14
N VAL A 310 -0.02 -14.88 13.83
CA VAL A 310 0.72 -13.75 13.27
C VAL A 310 -0.20 -12.97 12.32
N PRO A 311 -1.11 -12.12 12.82
CA PRO A 311 -1.99 -11.34 11.96
C PRO A 311 -1.23 -10.45 10.96
N ILE A 312 -1.73 -10.39 9.73
CA ILE A 312 -1.23 -9.54 8.64
C ILE A 312 -2.28 -8.47 8.35
N THR A 313 -2.06 -7.25 8.81
CA THR A 313 -3.05 -6.15 8.75
C THR A 313 -2.50 -4.92 8.05
N GLY A 314 -3.36 -4.10 7.43
CA GLY A 314 -2.91 -2.87 6.80
C GLY A 314 -1.89 -3.07 5.66
N LEU A 315 -1.96 -4.22 4.96
CA LEU A 315 -1.08 -4.53 3.84
C LEU A 315 -1.55 -3.78 2.59
N THR A 316 -0.70 -2.94 2.01
CA THR A 316 -0.94 -2.31 0.72
C THR A 316 -0.07 -2.98 -0.33
N VAL A 317 -0.68 -3.49 -1.40
CA VAL A 317 0.04 -3.96 -2.59
C VAL A 317 -0.51 -3.18 -3.78
N GLU A 318 0.32 -2.33 -4.36
CA GLU A 318 -0.08 -1.50 -5.48
C GLU A 318 0.94 -1.44 -6.61
N LYS A 319 0.45 -1.37 -7.84
CA LYS A 319 1.28 -1.27 -9.05
C LYS A 319 2.39 -2.33 -9.13
N VAL A 320 2.14 -3.53 -8.60
CA VAL A 320 2.98 -4.70 -8.84
C VAL A 320 2.61 -5.28 -10.20
N THR A 321 3.51 -5.13 -11.18
CA THR A 321 3.21 -5.44 -12.58
C THR A 321 4.32 -6.25 -13.22
N GLY A 322 3.99 -7.14 -14.16
CA GLY A 322 5.01 -7.88 -14.88
C GLY A 322 4.61 -9.27 -15.34
N THR A 323 5.62 -10.13 -15.51
CA THR A 323 5.43 -11.48 -16.04
C THR A 323 5.94 -12.58 -15.12
N VAL A 324 5.19 -13.68 -15.08
CA VAL A 324 5.60 -14.96 -14.50
C VAL A 324 5.80 -15.99 -15.62
N LYS A 325 6.52 -17.07 -15.34
CA LYS A 325 6.63 -18.23 -16.25
C LYS A 325 5.27 -18.94 -16.37
N SER A 326 5.06 -19.66 -17.47
CA SER A 326 3.81 -20.38 -17.72
C SER A 326 3.45 -21.45 -16.68
N SER A 327 4.46 -22.01 -16.00
CA SER A 327 4.32 -22.98 -14.90
C SER A 327 4.16 -22.35 -13.52
N ALA A 328 4.29 -21.02 -13.41
CA ALA A 328 4.18 -20.30 -12.16
C ALA A 328 2.71 -19.95 -11.83
N THR A 329 2.51 -19.35 -10.67
CA THR A 329 1.23 -18.79 -10.23
C THR A 329 1.34 -17.26 -10.16
N ASP A 330 0.36 -16.54 -10.70
CA ASP A 330 0.37 -15.08 -10.67
C ASP A 330 0.32 -14.55 -9.23
N ILE A 331 -0.68 -14.98 -8.45
CA ILE A 331 -0.92 -14.55 -7.07
C ILE A 331 -1.38 -15.75 -6.22
N PHE A 332 -0.74 -15.97 -5.08
CA PHE A 332 -1.11 -16.98 -4.09
C PHE A 332 -1.31 -16.34 -2.71
N ILE A 333 -2.48 -16.54 -2.10
CA ILE A 333 -2.79 -15.99 -0.78
C ILE A 333 -3.37 -17.10 0.11
N LEU A 334 -2.68 -17.40 1.20
CA LEU A 334 -3.01 -18.44 2.16
C LEU A 334 -3.02 -17.86 3.58
N CYS A 335 -4.18 -17.37 3.99
CA CYS A 335 -4.38 -16.78 5.31
C CYS A 335 -5.18 -17.68 6.24
N GLY A 336 -4.86 -17.62 7.52
CA GLY A 336 -5.70 -18.16 8.58
C GLY A 336 -7.00 -17.37 8.67
N SER A 337 -8.05 -18.01 9.19
CA SER A 337 -9.35 -17.37 9.34
C SER A 337 -9.26 -16.14 10.25
N GLY A 338 -9.59 -14.97 9.71
CA GLY A 338 -9.58 -13.69 10.45
C GLY A 338 -8.19 -13.09 10.73
N SER A 339 -7.11 -13.74 10.29
CA SER A 339 -5.73 -13.25 10.54
C SER A 339 -5.14 -12.42 9.41
N CYS A 340 -5.94 -12.07 8.40
CA CYS A 340 -5.58 -11.11 7.35
C CYS A 340 -6.73 -10.12 7.17
N SER A 341 -6.49 -8.82 7.36
CA SER A 341 -7.52 -7.79 7.28
C SER A 341 -6.97 -6.44 6.81
N ASP A 342 -7.86 -5.56 6.34
CA ASP A 342 -7.55 -4.16 6.02
C ASP A 342 -6.47 -3.99 4.94
N TRP A 343 -6.53 -4.84 3.91
CA TRP A 343 -5.60 -4.77 2.79
C TRP A 343 -6.09 -3.81 1.71
N THR A 344 -5.14 -3.09 1.10
CA THR A 344 -5.37 -2.28 -0.09
C THR A 344 -4.69 -2.95 -1.29
N TRP A 345 -5.44 -3.15 -2.38
CA TRP A 345 -4.95 -3.82 -3.58
C TRP A 345 -5.29 -3.00 -4.82
N ALA A 346 -4.30 -2.36 -5.46
CA ALA A 346 -4.58 -1.40 -6.54
C ALA A 346 -3.57 -1.47 -7.69
N GLY A 347 -4.04 -1.54 -8.94
CA GLY A 347 -3.18 -1.42 -10.12
C GLY A 347 -2.17 -2.58 -10.32
N ASN A 348 -2.36 -3.71 -9.64
CA ASN A 348 -1.53 -4.90 -9.82
C ASN A 348 -1.90 -5.64 -11.12
N SER A 349 -0.90 -6.04 -11.90
CA SER A 349 -1.10 -6.70 -13.20
C SER A 349 0.04 -7.68 -13.48
N ILE A 350 -0.16 -8.92 -13.07
CA ILE A 350 0.78 -10.03 -13.28
C ILE A 350 0.16 -10.96 -14.31
N THR A 351 0.95 -11.38 -15.30
CA THR A 351 0.47 -12.20 -16.41
C THR A 351 1.49 -13.27 -16.76
N GLY A 352 1.04 -14.36 -17.38
CA GLY A 352 1.93 -15.38 -17.94
C GLY A 352 1.61 -16.81 -17.48
N ALA A 353 0.96 -16.99 -16.33
CA ALA A 353 0.54 -18.31 -15.86
C ALA A 353 -0.45 -18.97 -16.84
N SER A 354 -0.29 -20.28 -17.09
CA SER A 354 -1.15 -21.04 -18.02
C SER A 354 -2.59 -21.21 -17.51
N SER A 355 -2.77 -21.13 -16.20
CA SER A 355 -4.06 -21.10 -15.52
C SER A 355 -4.00 -19.98 -14.48
N PRO A 356 -4.78 -18.90 -14.61
CA PRO A 356 -4.86 -17.87 -13.58
C PRO A 356 -5.58 -18.46 -12.36
N SER A 357 -4.85 -19.12 -11.46
CA SER A 357 -5.42 -19.68 -10.24
C SER A 357 -5.19 -18.72 -9.07
N LEU A 358 -6.28 -18.09 -8.61
CA LEU A 358 -6.38 -17.64 -7.22
C LEU A 358 -6.70 -18.88 -6.38
N SER A 359 -5.68 -19.49 -5.77
CA SER A 359 -5.87 -20.59 -4.83
C SER A 359 -6.27 -20.03 -3.46
N HIS A 360 -7.57 -20.06 -3.17
CA HIS A 360 -8.14 -19.75 -1.86
C HIS A 360 -8.33 -21.01 -1.02
N THR A 361 -7.72 -21.09 0.16
CA THR A 361 -8.16 -22.00 1.23
C THR A 361 -8.48 -21.20 2.50
N GLN A 362 -9.79 -21.18 2.81
CA GLN A 362 -10.44 -20.85 4.09
C GLN A 362 -10.06 -19.55 4.81
N GLY A 363 -10.58 -18.45 4.27
CA GLY A 363 -10.83 -17.20 4.96
C GLY A 363 -11.45 -16.26 3.95
N HIS A 364 -12.60 -15.64 4.27
CA HIS A 364 -13.27 -14.68 3.38
C HIS A 364 -12.40 -13.44 3.19
N ILE A 365 -11.44 -13.52 2.26
CA ILE A 365 -10.77 -12.40 1.64
C ILE A 365 -11.46 -12.24 0.30
N GLN A 366 -12.27 -11.19 0.12
CA GLN A 366 -12.65 -10.72 -1.21
C GLN A 366 -11.37 -10.22 -1.88
N ILE A 367 -10.64 -11.13 -2.54
CA ILE A 367 -9.64 -10.75 -3.53
C ILE A 367 -10.45 -10.21 -4.71
N SER A 368 -10.20 -8.97 -5.08
CA SER A 368 -10.87 -8.31 -6.21
C SER A 368 -10.71 -9.16 -7.47
N SER A 369 -11.73 -9.95 -7.76
CA SER A 369 -12.30 -10.01 -9.10
C SER A 369 -12.43 -8.58 -9.60
N LYS A 370 -12.17 -8.34 -10.90
CA LYS A 370 -12.46 -7.05 -11.57
C LYS A 370 -13.66 -6.36 -10.91
N MET A 371 -13.44 -5.17 -10.34
CA MET A 371 -14.43 -4.37 -9.62
C MET A 371 -15.83 -4.57 -10.20
N HIS A 372 -16.77 -5.09 -9.40
CA HIS A 372 -18.07 -5.51 -9.88
C HIS A 372 -19.16 -4.55 -9.43
N VAL A 373 -19.78 -3.88 -10.41
CA VAL A 373 -20.86 -2.94 -10.19
C VAL A 373 -22.21 -3.62 -10.42
N LEU A 374 -23.07 -3.59 -9.40
CA LEU A 374 -24.49 -3.87 -9.55
C LEU A 374 -25.21 -2.60 -10.04
N LEU A 375 -25.68 -2.61 -11.28
CA LEU A 375 -26.35 -1.48 -11.92
C LEU A 375 -27.87 -1.69 -11.95
N LEU A 376 -28.57 -1.03 -11.03
CA LEU A 376 -30.02 -1.12 -10.88
C LEU A 376 -30.69 -0.18 -11.88
N GLY A 377 -31.53 -0.75 -12.77
CA GLY A 377 -32.11 -0.02 -13.90
C GLY A 377 -31.20 -0.01 -15.13
N GLY A 378 -30.57 -1.16 -15.44
CA GLY A 378 -29.47 -1.28 -16.40
C GLY A 378 -29.77 -0.94 -17.87
N HIS A 379 -31.04 -0.78 -18.26
CA HIS A 379 -31.46 -0.28 -19.59
C HIS A 379 -31.90 1.19 -19.58
N GLY A 380 -31.83 1.86 -18.43
CA GLY A 380 -32.06 3.29 -18.35
C GLY A 380 -31.05 4.05 -19.22
N LYS A 381 -31.47 5.17 -19.83
CA LYS A 381 -30.61 5.91 -20.76
C LYS A 381 -29.27 6.34 -20.15
N VAL A 382 -29.22 6.72 -18.86
CA VAL A 382 -27.95 7.00 -18.16
C VAL A 382 -27.12 5.72 -18.00
N ALA A 383 -27.75 4.60 -17.61
CA ALA A 383 -27.09 3.29 -17.47
C ALA A 383 -26.48 2.78 -18.78
N LEU A 384 -27.12 3.02 -19.93
CA LEU A 384 -26.61 2.68 -21.26
C LEU A 384 -25.33 3.46 -21.61
N HIS A 385 -25.19 4.71 -21.14
CA HIS A 385 -23.95 5.48 -21.27
C HIS A 385 -22.90 5.10 -20.21
N LEU A 386 -23.32 4.76 -18.99
CA LEU A 386 -22.42 4.43 -17.88
C LEU A 386 -21.73 3.07 -18.08
N THR A 387 -22.48 2.06 -18.53
CA THR A 387 -21.97 0.70 -18.73
C THR A 387 -20.66 0.68 -19.53
N PRO A 388 -20.56 1.22 -20.76
CA PRO A 388 -19.31 1.19 -21.52
C PRO A 388 -18.16 1.96 -20.84
N LEU A 389 -18.42 3.00 -20.05
CA LEU A 389 -17.39 3.71 -19.29
C LEU A 389 -16.77 2.80 -18.22
N LEU A 390 -17.62 2.12 -17.43
CA LEU A 390 -17.18 1.16 -16.41
C LEU A 390 -16.43 -0.02 -17.04
N LEU A 391 -16.94 -0.58 -18.13
CA LEU A 391 -16.28 -1.68 -18.84
C LEU A 391 -14.94 -1.26 -19.45
N LYS A 392 -14.78 -0.01 -19.90
CA LYS A 392 -13.50 0.53 -20.39
C LYS A 392 -12.43 0.57 -19.29
N ARG A 393 -12.82 0.73 -18.02
CA ARG A 393 -11.93 0.62 -16.85
C ARG A 393 -11.52 -0.83 -16.55
N GLY A 394 -12.13 -1.80 -17.20
CA GLY A 394 -11.95 -3.21 -16.89
C GLY A 394 -12.84 -3.72 -15.76
N TRP A 395 -13.84 -2.94 -15.34
CA TRP A 395 -14.79 -3.33 -14.30
C TRP A 395 -15.86 -4.26 -14.86
N ASN A 396 -16.43 -5.10 -14.01
CA ASN A 396 -17.59 -5.93 -14.37
C ASN A 396 -18.88 -5.19 -14.01
N VAL A 397 -19.93 -5.41 -14.80
CA VAL A 397 -21.26 -4.82 -14.56
C VAL A 397 -22.31 -5.93 -14.61
N THR A 398 -23.13 -6.03 -13.57
CA THR A 398 -24.42 -6.76 -13.68
C THR A 398 -25.55 -5.74 -13.79
N SER A 399 -26.16 -5.68 -14.96
CA SER A 399 -27.29 -4.80 -15.26
C SER A 399 -28.61 -5.48 -14.90
N VAL A 400 -29.34 -4.90 -13.93
CA VAL A 400 -30.65 -5.40 -13.52
C VAL A 400 -31.73 -4.78 -14.40
N VAL A 401 -32.50 -5.63 -15.08
CA VAL A 401 -33.62 -5.24 -15.94
C VAL A 401 -34.82 -6.14 -15.71
N ARG A 402 -36.01 -5.58 -15.90
CA ARG A 402 -37.28 -6.33 -15.83
C ARG A 402 -37.75 -6.94 -17.15
N ASN A 403 -37.18 -6.49 -18.28
CA ASN A 403 -37.61 -6.88 -19.62
C ASN A 403 -36.46 -7.61 -20.32
N ALA A 404 -36.68 -8.88 -20.66
CA ALA A 404 -35.69 -9.72 -21.34
C ALA A 404 -35.29 -9.16 -22.71
N SER A 405 -36.15 -8.40 -23.40
CA SER A 405 -35.81 -7.83 -24.71
C SER A 405 -34.69 -6.79 -24.67
N HIS A 406 -34.32 -6.30 -23.48
CA HIS A 406 -33.22 -5.34 -23.30
C HIS A 406 -31.84 -6.00 -23.30
N GLU A 407 -31.78 -7.33 -23.14
CA GLU A 407 -30.54 -8.06 -22.91
C GLU A 407 -29.53 -7.89 -24.05
N SER A 408 -29.98 -8.08 -25.29
CA SER A 408 -29.09 -8.02 -26.47
C SER A 408 -28.42 -6.66 -26.62
N GLU A 409 -29.14 -5.56 -26.36
CA GLU A 409 -28.58 -4.21 -26.43
C GLU A 409 -27.53 -4.01 -25.33
N ILE A 410 -27.84 -4.38 -24.09
CA ILE A 410 -26.91 -4.24 -22.95
C ILE A 410 -25.64 -5.05 -23.17
N LEU A 411 -25.75 -6.29 -23.63
CA LEU A 411 -24.58 -7.14 -23.90
C LEU A 411 -23.72 -6.56 -25.03
N SER A 412 -24.33 -5.89 -26.02
CA SER A 412 -23.58 -5.26 -27.12
C SER A 412 -22.69 -4.10 -26.66
N LEU A 413 -23.03 -3.43 -25.55
CA LEU A 413 -22.22 -2.35 -24.96
C LEU A 413 -20.84 -2.82 -24.50
N GLY A 414 -20.64 -4.12 -24.27
CA GLY A 414 -19.36 -4.69 -23.83
C GLY A 414 -18.42 -5.12 -24.95
N GLN A 415 -18.84 -5.06 -26.21
CA GLN A 415 -18.02 -5.54 -27.33
C GLN A 415 -16.72 -4.74 -27.44
N GLY A 416 -15.58 -5.45 -27.41
CA GLY A 416 -14.25 -4.84 -27.52
C GLY A 416 -13.77 -4.08 -26.27
N LEU A 417 -14.49 -4.17 -25.15
CA LEU A 417 -14.09 -3.53 -23.89
C LEU A 417 -13.41 -4.51 -22.92
N LYS A 418 -12.68 -3.96 -21.94
CA LYS A 418 -11.86 -4.74 -21.00
C LYS A 418 -12.68 -5.48 -19.94
N GLY A 419 -13.79 -4.87 -19.53
CA GLY A 419 -14.73 -5.38 -18.54
C GLY A 419 -15.74 -6.36 -19.12
N THR A 420 -16.51 -7.03 -18.26
CA THR A 420 -17.63 -7.88 -18.69
C THR A 420 -18.96 -7.32 -18.22
N VAL A 421 -20.00 -7.43 -19.06
CA VAL A 421 -21.37 -7.09 -18.69
C VAL A 421 -22.23 -8.34 -18.69
N LYS A 422 -23.06 -8.46 -17.66
CA LYS A 422 -24.10 -9.49 -17.54
C LYS A 422 -25.44 -8.82 -17.33
N VAL A 423 -26.51 -9.53 -17.68
CA VAL A 423 -27.88 -9.09 -17.45
C VAL A 423 -28.51 -9.99 -16.40
N LEU A 424 -29.11 -9.37 -15.38
CA LEU A 424 -29.93 -10.06 -14.40
C LEU A 424 -31.39 -9.67 -14.64
N LEU A 425 -32.18 -10.64 -15.09
CA LEU A 425 -33.62 -10.46 -15.26
C LEU A 425 -34.29 -10.48 -13.89
N SER A 426 -34.55 -9.30 -13.34
CA SER A 426 -35.22 -9.10 -12.05
C SER A 426 -35.93 -7.76 -12.05
N SER A 427 -37.15 -7.74 -11.49
CA SER A 427 -37.94 -6.51 -11.41
C SER A 427 -37.71 -5.82 -10.07
N LEU A 428 -37.33 -4.54 -10.11
CA LEU A 428 -37.27 -3.70 -8.91
C LEU A 428 -38.65 -3.52 -8.25
N GLU A 429 -39.74 -3.78 -8.98
CA GLU A 429 -41.10 -3.75 -8.42
C GLU A 429 -41.35 -4.91 -7.46
N ASP A 430 -40.57 -6.00 -7.54
CA ASP A 430 -40.70 -7.17 -6.67
C ASP A 430 -39.93 -7.01 -5.35
N VAL A 431 -39.12 -5.95 -5.22
CA VAL A 431 -38.34 -5.65 -4.02
C VAL A 431 -39.24 -4.92 -3.02
N LYS A 432 -39.78 -5.67 -2.04
CA LYS A 432 -40.70 -5.17 -1.01
C LYS A 432 -40.09 -5.14 0.39
N SER A 433 -38.85 -5.60 0.51
CA SER A 433 -38.12 -5.67 1.77
C SER A 433 -36.62 -5.59 1.54
N THR A 434 -35.87 -5.29 2.61
CA THR A 434 -34.40 -5.30 2.60
C THR A 434 -33.86 -6.70 2.32
N SER A 435 -34.57 -7.76 2.71
CA SER A 435 -34.22 -9.14 2.36
C SER A 435 -34.33 -9.40 0.85
N ASP A 436 -35.32 -8.82 0.17
CA ASP A 436 -35.45 -8.99 -1.29
C ASP A 436 -34.31 -8.28 -2.04
N ALA A 437 -33.91 -7.10 -1.59
CA ALA A 437 -32.71 -6.42 -2.09
C ALA A 437 -31.44 -7.22 -1.80
N GLN A 438 -31.32 -7.80 -0.60
CA GLN A 438 -30.19 -8.62 -0.21
C GLN A 438 -30.05 -9.86 -1.11
N LYS A 439 -31.16 -10.53 -1.50
CA LYS A 439 -31.11 -11.66 -2.45
C LYS A 439 -30.45 -11.28 -3.78
N VAL A 440 -30.73 -10.08 -4.30
CA VAL A 440 -30.11 -9.57 -5.53
C VAL A 440 -28.62 -9.30 -5.30
N ILE A 441 -28.27 -8.68 -4.17
CA ILE A 441 -26.88 -8.42 -3.78
C ILE A 441 -26.11 -9.74 -3.62
N ASP A 442 -26.65 -10.74 -2.93
CA ASP A 442 -26.02 -12.05 -2.71
C ASP A 442 -25.83 -12.82 -4.02
N THR A 443 -26.79 -12.70 -4.95
CA THR A 443 -26.71 -13.32 -6.28
C THR A 443 -25.56 -12.74 -7.10
N VAL A 444 -25.30 -11.44 -6.97
CA VAL A 444 -24.31 -10.73 -7.79
C VAL A 444 -22.96 -10.62 -7.10
N ALA A 445 -22.93 -10.56 -5.77
CA ALA A 445 -21.79 -10.24 -4.92
C ALA A 445 -20.99 -8.99 -5.38
N PRO A 446 -21.65 -7.81 -5.54
CA PRO A 446 -20.99 -6.62 -6.07
C PRO A 446 -20.08 -5.95 -5.04
N ASP A 447 -19.13 -5.16 -5.55
CA ASP A 447 -18.31 -4.24 -4.77
C ASP A 447 -18.98 -2.86 -4.63
N TYR A 448 -19.64 -2.40 -5.70
CA TYR A 448 -20.37 -1.13 -5.76
C TYR A 448 -21.82 -1.35 -6.22
N VAL A 449 -22.72 -0.54 -5.69
CA VAL A 449 -24.12 -0.51 -6.15
C VAL A 449 -24.43 0.87 -6.73
N VAL A 450 -25.00 0.87 -7.94
CA VAL A 450 -25.45 2.09 -8.63
C VAL A 450 -26.96 2.01 -8.84
N TRP A 451 -27.67 2.95 -8.23
CA TRP A 451 -29.08 3.18 -8.48
C TRP A 451 -29.25 4.16 -9.64
N SER A 452 -29.53 3.66 -10.84
CA SER A 452 -29.87 4.46 -12.01
C SER A 452 -31.35 4.30 -12.42
N ALA A 453 -32.14 3.62 -11.59
CA ALA A 453 -33.55 3.37 -11.85
C ALA A 453 -34.44 4.56 -11.47
N GLY A 454 -35.53 4.71 -12.21
CA GLY A 454 -36.63 5.58 -11.79
C GLY A 454 -37.87 5.37 -12.64
N ALA A 455 -39.04 5.44 -12.01
CA ALA A 455 -40.31 5.39 -12.73
C ALA A 455 -40.57 6.71 -13.45
N GLY A 456 -40.09 7.84 -12.90
CA GLY A 456 -40.30 9.18 -13.47
C GLY A 456 -41.78 9.51 -13.68
N GLY A 457 -42.65 9.04 -12.78
CA GLY A 457 -44.11 9.16 -12.89
C GLY A 457 -44.79 8.14 -13.82
N LYS A 458 -44.04 7.37 -14.62
CA LYS A 458 -44.61 6.37 -15.54
C LYS A 458 -45.20 5.19 -14.76
N GLY A 459 -46.43 4.81 -15.10
CA GLY A 459 -47.17 3.74 -14.42
C GLY A 459 -47.80 4.17 -13.09
N GLY A 460 -47.91 5.48 -12.85
CA GLY A 460 -48.73 6.07 -11.79
C GLY A 460 -48.04 6.19 -10.43
N PRO A 461 -48.75 6.80 -9.45
CA PRO A 461 -48.20 7.10 -8.13
C PRO A 461 -47.69 5.87 -7.35
N ALA A 462 -48.45 4.77 -7.35
CA ALA A 462 -48.10 3.56 -6.62
C ALA A 462 -46.78 2.95 -7.10
N ARG A 463 -46.58 2.88 -8.42
CA ARG A 463 -45.33 2.37 -9.01
C ARG A 463 -44.15 3.30 -8.76
N THR A 464 -44.39 4.62 -8.78
CA THR A 464 -43.36 5.62 -8.45
C THR A 464 -42.88 5.45 -7.02
N ILE A 465 -43.80 5.30 -6.05
CA ILE A 465 -43.43 5.03 -4.65
C ILE A 465 -42.69 3.69 -4.52
N ALA A 466 -43.20 2.63 -5.16
CA ALA A 466 -42.59 1.31 -5.08
C ALA A 466 -41.13 1.30 -5.58
N ILE A 467 -40.82 2.03 -6.65
CA ILE A 467 -39.48 2.05 -7.27
C ILE A 467 -38.61 3.16 -6.66
N ASP A 468 -39.03 4.42 -6.81
CA ASP A 468 -38.19 5.58 -6.51
C ASP A 468 -38.01 5.84 -5.01
N GLN A 469 -38.80 5.19 -4.15
CA GLN A 469 -38.70 5.29 -2.68
C GLN A 469 -38.41 3.93 -2.04
N GLU A 470 -39.35 2.98 -2.09
CA GLU A 470 -39.25 1.78 -1.26
C GLU A 470 -38.13 0.83 -1.71
N ALA A 471 -38.12 0.43 -2.98
CA ALA A 471 -37.04 -0.41 -3.50
C ALA A 471 -35.66 0.28 -3.39
N ALA A 472 -35.59 1.60 -3.61
CA ALA A 472 -34.37 2.38 -3.42
C ALA A 472 -33.85 2.27 -1.97
N LYS A 473 -34.73 2.49 -0.97
CA LYS A 473 -34.39 2.38 0.46
C LYS A 473 -33.93 0.98 0.84
N HIS A 474 -34.57 -0.06 0.32
CA HIS A 474 -34.17 -1.44 0.59
C HIS A 474 -32.77 -1.76 0.05
N PHE A 475 -32.44 -1.30 -1.16
CA PHE A 475 -31.08 -1.46 -1.69
C PHE A 475 -30.05 -0.61 -0.96
N ILE A 476 -30.40 0.61 -0.54
CA ILE A 476 -29.54 1.45 0.32
C ILE A 476 -29.21 0.68 1.60
N GLU A 477 -30.22 0.22 2.34
CA GLU A 477 -30.02 -0.46 3.61
C GLU A 477 -29.21 -1.76 3.45
N ALA A 478 -29.57 -2.61 2.48
CA ALA A 478 -28.86 -3.85 2.22
C ALA A 478 -27.39 -3.61 1.81
N SER A 479 -27.14 -2.56 1.01
CA SER A 479 -25.77 -2.21 0.60
C SER A 479 -24.92 -1.72 1.77
N PHE A 480 -25.47 -0.89 2.65
CA PHE A 480 -24.77 -0.41 3.85
C PHE A 480 -24.48 -1.53 4.86
N ALA A 481 -25.37 -2.53 4.93
CA ALA A 481 -25.22 -3.68 5.81
C ALA A 481 -24.25 -4.74 5.25
N THR A 482 -24.03 -4.78 3.93
CA THR A 482 -23.22 -5.81 3.28
C THR A 482 -21.71 -5.51 3.40
N PRO A 483 -20.92 -6.39 4.05
CA PRO A 483 -19.50 -6.19 4.25
C PRO A 483 -18.68 -5.97 2.97
N GLY A 484 -19.09 -6.58 1.85
CA GLY A 484 -18.34 -6.49 0.59
C GLY A 484 -18.62 -5.26 -0.26
N ILE A 485 -19.64 -4.47 0.10
CA ILE A 485 -19.99 -3.26 -0.65
C ILE A 485 -19.34 -2.06 0.03
N SER A 486 -18.59 -1.28 -0.74
CA SER A 486 -17.90 -0.07 -0.24
C SER A 486 -18.50 1.23 -0.76
N LYS A 487 -19.34 1.19 -1.79
CA LYS A 487 -19.98 2.38 -2.37
C LYS A 487 -21.43 2.15 -2.78
N PHE A 488 -22.25 3.16 -2.55
CA PHE A 488 -23.57 3.30 -3.14
C PHE A 488 -23.68 4.65 -3.85
N LEU A 489 -23.93 4.63 -5.17
CA LEU A 489 -24.21 5.84 -5.94
C LEU A 489 -25.70 5.89 -6.30
N MET A 490 -26.38 6.93 -5.85
CA MET A 490 -27.76 7.24 -6.20
C MET A 490 -27.80 8.29 -7.31
N VAL A 491 -28.40 7.97 -8.46
CA VAL A 491 -28.82 8.98 -9.44
C VAL A 491 -30.22 9.46 -9.05
N SER A 492 -30.28 10.63 -8.42
CA SER A 492 -31.50 11.23 -7.89
C SER A 492 -31.95 12.44 -8.71
N TYR A 493 -32.32 13.54 -8.04
CA TYR A 493 -32.98 14.71 -8.60
C TYR A 493 -32.55 15.96 -7.82
N LEU A 494 -32.09 16.99 -8.53
CA LEU A 494 -31.60 18.24 -7.92
C LEU A 494 -32.63 18.92 -7.00
N GLY A 495 -33.92 18.87 -7.38
CA GLY A 495 -35.00 19.48 -6.61
C GLY A 495 -35.47 18.68 -5.39
N SER A 496 -34.79 17.58 -5.07
CA SER A 496 -35.06 16.72 -3.92
C SER A 496 -34.59 17.39 -2.61
N ARG A 497 -35.32 18.44 -2.18
CA ARG A 497 -34.98 19.32 -1.05
C ARG A 497 -36.22 19.75 -0.29
N ARG A 498 -36.14 19.85 1.04
CA ARG A 498 -37.28 20.30 1.86
C ARG A 498 -37.44 21.80 1.87
N LYS A 499 -36.33 22.52 1.75
CA LYS A 499 -36.31 23.98 1.82
C LYS A 499 -35.33 24.56 0.81
N GLN A 500 -35.55 25.84 0.51
CA GLN A 500 -34.68 26.60 -0.36
C GLN A 500 -33.27 26.65 0.22
N PRO A 501 -32.25 26.20 -0.52
CA PRO A 501 -30.87 26.38 -0.09
C PRO A 501 -30.44 27.84 -0.30
N SER A 502 -29.55 28.34 0.55
CA SER A 502 -29.18 29.77 0.59
C SER A 502 -28.49 30.30 -0.67
N TRP A 503 -28.00 29.41 -1.52
CA TRP A 503 -27.32 29.75 -2.77
C TRP A 503 -28.28 29.72 -3.99
N MET A 504 -29.54 29.33 -3.82
CA MET A 504 -30.49 29.22 -4.93
C MET A 504 -31.43 30.43 -4.98
N PRO A 505 -31.50 31.15 -6.12
CA PRO A 505 -32.43 32.26 -6.32
C PRO A 505 -33.90 31.86 -6.18
N ASP A 506 -34.74 32.82 -5.77
CA ASP A 506 -36.18 32.61 -5.50
C ASP A 506 -36.96 32.08 -6.71
N ASP A 507 -36.63 32.53 -7.92
CA ASP A 507 -37.31 32.12 -9.15
C ASP A 507 -36.93 30.70 -9.57
N GLU A 508 -35.66 30.32 -9.36
CA GLU A 508 -35.19 28.95 -9.54
C GLU A 508 -35.84 28.00 -8.52
N TRP A 509 -35.90 28.41 -7.25
CA TRP A 509 -36.59 27.66 -6.20
C TRP A 509 -38.09 27.52 -6.47
N ALA A 510 -38.77 28.60 -6.87
CA ALA A 510 -40.18 28.56 -7.22
C ALA A 510 -40.46 27.57 -8.36
N GLY A 511 -39.54 27.44 -9.31
CA GLY A 511 -39.59 26.43 -10.37
C GLY A 511 -39.49 24.99 -9.85
N ILE A 512 -38.59 24.73 -8.90
CA ILE A 512 -38.50 23.44 -8.22
C ILE A 512 -39.78 23.16 -7.43
N VAL A 513 -40.26 24.12 -6.65
CA VAL A 513 -41.51 23.98 -5.86
C VAL A 513 -42.66 23.63 -6.79
N LYS A 514 -42.85 24.35 -7.89
CA LYS A 514 -43.88 24.05 -8.89
C LYS A 514 -43.75 22.63 -9.44
N THR A 515 -42.54 22.19 -9.74
CA THR A 515 -42.30 20.81 -10.21
C THR A 515 -42.69 19.80 -9.13
N ASN A 516 -42.34 20.07 -7.88
CA ASN A 516 -42.55 19.21 -6.72
C ASN A 516 -44.00 19.19 -6.22
N THR A 517 -44.82 20.18 -6.56
CA THR A 517 -46.21 20.27 -6.08
C THR A 517 -47.25 20.07 -7.18
N GLU A 518 -46.95 20.50 -8.41
CA GLU A 518 -47.92 20.54 -9.51
C GLU A 518 -47.59 19.56 -10.65
N ILE A 519 -46.31 19.36 -10.99
CA ILE A 519 -45.93 18.61 -12.19
C ILE A 519 -45.66 17.13 -11.87
N LEU A 520 -44.81 16.87 -10.88
CA LEU A 520 -44.35 15.53 -10.50
C LEU A 520 -44.36 15.30 -8.98
N PRO A 521 -45.49 15.56 -8.28
CA PRO A 521 -45.50 15.61 -6.82
C PRO A 521 -45.15 14.27 -6.16
N THR A 522 -45.64 13.15 -6.70
CA THR A 522 -45.31 11.83 -6.15
C THR A 522 -43.84 11.47 -6.36
N TYR A 523 -43.28 11.79 -7.52
CA TYR A 523 -41.88 11.50 -7.83
C TYR A 523 -40.93 12.33 -6.97
N ALA A 524 -41.19 13.63 -6.83
CA ALA A 524 -40.38 14.51 -6.00
C ALA A 524 -40.38 14.05 -4.53
N LYS A 525 -41.56 13.70 -4.00
CA LYS A 525 -41.68 13.15 -2.64
C LYS A 525 -40.93 11.82 -2.46
N ALA A 526 -41.04 10.92 -3.43
CA ALA A 526 -40.39 9.62 -3.40
C ALA A 526 -38.85 9.74 -3.40
N LYS A 527 -38.30 10.58 -4.29
CA LYS A 527 -36.85 10.86 -4.37
C LYS A 527 -36.34 11.54 -3.10
N GLN A 528 -37.08 12.51 -2.56
CA GLN A 528 -36.75 13.16 -1.29
C GLN A 528 -36.68 12.15 -0.14
N GLU A 529 -37.66 11.26 -0.04
CA GLU A 529 -37.65 10.25 1.02
C GLU A 529 -36.45 9.29 0.92
N ALA A 530 -36.08 8.85 -0.29
CA ALA A 530 -34.92 7.99 -0.50
C ALA A 530 -33.58 8.70 -0.24
N ASP A 531 -33.45 9.96 -0.70
CA ASP A 531 -32.25 10.78 -0.49
C ASP A 531 -32.01 11.04 1.00
N GLU A 532 -33.06 11.43 1.72
CA GLU A 532 -32.98 11.67 3.16
C GLU A 532 -32.69 10.39 3.94
N TYR A 533 -33.22 9.24 3.50
CA TYR A 533 -32.92 7.94 4.12
C TYR A 533 -31.43 7.58 3.97
N MET A 534 -30.87 7.72 2.76
CA MET A 534 -29.45 7.48 2.52
C MET A 534 -28.56 8.43 3.34
N THR A 535 -28.92 9.71 3.41
CA THR A 535 -28.21 10.71 4.22
C THR A 535 -28.24 10.36 5.71
N ALA A 536 -29.42 10.01 6.24
CA ALA A 536 -29.57 9.62 7.63
C ALA A 536 -28.74 8.38 7.97
N LEU A 537 -28.76 7.36 7.11
CA LEU A 537 -28.01 6.12 7.32
C LEU A 537 -26.50 6.36 7.24
N ALA A 538 -26.04 7.21 6.31
CA ALA A 538 -24.65 7.63 6.24
C ALA A 538 -24.20 8.40 7.49
N ALA A 539 -25.01 9.32 8.00
CA ALA A 539 -24.72 10.06 9.22
C ALA A 539 -24.68 9.14 10.46
N GLN A 540 -25.61 8.19 10.58
CA GLN A 540 -25.61 7.20 11.66
C GLN A 540 -24.36 6.32 11.60
N ARG A 541 -24.01 5.84 10.41
CA ARG A 541 -22.81 5.02 10.18
C ARG A 541 -21.54 5.74 10.61
N LYS A 542 -21.39 7.03 10.26
CA LYS A 542 -20.23 7.86 10.66
C LYS A 542 -20.11 8.05 12.18
N ARG A 543 -21.22 8.03 12.92
CA ARG A 543 -21.24 8.21 14.39
C ARG A 543 -20.94 6.94 15.16
N ALA A 544 -21.13 5.78 14.56
CA ALA A 544 -20.84 4.49 15.19
C ALA A 544 -19.32 4.37 15.40
N SER A 545 -18.84 4.75 16.58
CA SER A 545 -17.45 4.64 17.01
C SER A 545 -16.97 3.19 16.87
N GLY A 546 -15.90 2.96 16.11
CA GLY A 546 -15.30 1.63 15.93
C GLY A 546 -15.56 0.95 14.58
N GLN A 547 -16.14 1.63 13.59
CA GLN A 547 -16.20 1.06 12.25
C GLN A 547 -14.86 1.19 11.51
N ILE A 548 -14.34 0.03 11.11
CA ILE A 548 -13.00 -0.21 10.56
C ILE A 548 -12.92 0.10 9.05
N ARG A 549 -14.06 0.29 8.35
CA ARG A 549 -14.08 0.41 6.87
C ARG A 549 -14.88 1.62 6.35
N PRO A 550 -14.26 2.50 5.55
CA PRO A 550 -14.94 3.63 4.93
C PRO A 550 -16.01 3.15 3.93
N PHE A 551 -17.14 3.85 3.89
CA PHE A 551 -18.23 3.61 2.95
C PHE A 551 -18.61 4.94 2.28
N GLN A 552 -18.63 4.99 0.94
CA GLN A 552 -18.97 6.20 0.20
C GLN A 552 -20.44 6.17 -0.24
N ALA A 553 -21.25 7.06 0.36
CA ALA A 553 -22.63 7.31 -0.05
C ALA A 553 -22.65 8.55 -0.96
N ILE A 554 -22.83 8.34 -2.26
CA ILE A 554 -22.77 9.39 -3.28
C ILE A 554 -24.19 9.66 -3.78
N ASN A 555 -24.72 10.85 -3.53
CA ASN A 555 -26.01 11.29 -4.05
C ASN A 555 -25.80 12.24 -5.23
N LEU A 556 -25.79 11.70 -6.45
CA LEU A 556 -25.65 12.48 -7.68
C LEU A 556 -27.03 12.98 -8.12
N ARG A 557 -27.20 14.31 -8.12
CA ARG A 557 -28.51 14.96 -8.28
C ARG A 557 -28.55 15.81 -9.54
N PRO A 558 -28.82 15.19 -10.69
CA PRO A 558 -28.93 15.91 -11.95
C PRO A 558 -30.16 16.83 -11.99
N GLY A 559 -30.02 17.93 -12.73
CA GLY A 559 -31.12 18.77 -13.18
C GLY A 559 -31.93 18.11 -14.31
N ILE A 560 -32.49 18.92 -15.22
CA ILE A 560 -33.36 18.43 -16.31
C ILE A 560 -32.55 17.59 -17.30
N LEU A 561 -32.89 16.29 -17.42
CA LEU A 561 -32.16 15.35 -18.27
C LEU A 561 -32.48 15.48 -19.75
N THR A 562 -31.46 15.74 -20.59
CA THR A 562 -31.58 15.80 -22.05
C THR A 562 -30.92 14.60 -22.75
N ASP A 563 -31.32 14.33 -24.00
CA ASP A 563 -30.76 13.29 -24.86
C ASP A 563 -29.73 13.84 -25.87
N GLN A 564 -29.26 15.08 -25.66
CA GLN A 564 -28.19 15.64 -26.48
C GLN A 564 -26.85 14.95 -26.16
N PRO A 565 -25.87 14.93 -27.08
CA PRO A 565 -24.53 14.43 -26.81
C PRO A 565 -23.87 15.15 -25.62
N ALA A 566 -22.97 14.46 -24.90
CA ALA A 566 -22.21 15.05 -23.81
C ALA A 566 -21.54 16.37 -24.22
N THR A 567 -21.69 17.37 -23.37
CA THR A 567 -20.99 18.65 -23.49
C THR A 567 -19.57 18.56 -22.94
N ARG A 568 -19.29 17.57 -22.08
CA ARG A 568 -18.05 17.42 -21.29
C ARG A 568 -17.80 18.57 -20.30
N LYS A 569 -18.79 19.45 -20.13
CA LYS A 569 -18.71 20.60 -19.23
C LYS A 569 -19.92 20.68 -18.32
N VAL A 570 -19.66 20.90 -17.04
CA VAL A 570 -20.65 20.82 -15.98
C VAL A 570 -20.48 21.95 -14.98
N GLU A 571 -21.50 22.12 -14.15
CA GLU A 571 -21.42 22.78 -12.88
C GLU A 571 -21.80 21.73 -11.83
N LEU A 572 -20.83 21.35 -10.99
CA LEU A 572 -20.91 20.17 -10.12
C LEU A 572 -20.76 20.55 -8.63
N GLY A 573 -21.60 19.96 -7.78
CA GLY A 573 -21.58 20.16 -6.33
C GLY A 573 -22.68 21.10 -5.86
N ILE A 574 -22.36 22.36 -5.66
CA ILE A 574 -23.32 23.42 -5.26
C ILE A 574 -23.62 24.27 -6.50
N THR A 575 -24.90 24.38 -6.88
CA THR A 575 -25.34 25.18 -8.05
C THR A 575 -26.55 26.07 -7.71
N PRO A 576 -26.58 27.34 -8.17
CA PRO A 576 -27.78 28.19 -8.09
C PRO A 576 -28.82 27.81 -9.16
N LYS A 577 -28.48 26.99 -10.16
CA LYS A 577 -29.32 26.69 -11.33
C LYS A 577 -30.33 25.58 -11.05
N GLY A 578 -31.35 25.86 -10.24
CA GLY A 578 -32.38 24.90 -9.82
C GLY A 578 -33.11 24.18 -10.96
N ARG A 579 -33.23 24.83 -12.13
CA ARG A 579 -33.85 24.29 -13.36
C ARG A 579 -32.85 24.05 -14.49
N GLY A 580 -31.55 24.06 -14.20
CA GLY A 580 -30.53 23.77 -15.20
C GLY A 580 -30.71 22.38 -15.80
N SER A 581 -30.34 22.22 -17.08
CA SER A 581 -30.36 20.93 -17.76
C SER A 581 -29.00 20.25 -17.73
N VAL A 582 -28.97 18.93 -17.80
CA VAL A 582 -27.75 18.13 -18.03
C VAL A 582 -28.00 17.00 -19.00
N THR A 583 -27.05 16.72 -19.89
CA THR A 583 -27.14 15.55 -20.78
C THR A 583 -27.00 14.25 -19.99
N ARG A 584 -27.74 13.21 -20.38
CA ARG A 584 -27.64 11.90 -19.73
C ARG A 584 -26.25 11.28 -19.84
N GLU A 585 -25.53 11.59 -20.92
CA GLU A 585 -24.15 11.16 -21.11
C GLU A 585 -23.20 11.87 -20.14
N ASP A 586 -23.35 13.19 -19.91
CA ASP A 586 -22.56 13.91 -18.89
C ASP A 586 -22.84 13.37 -17.48
N VAL A 587 -24.09 12.99 -17.16
CA VAL A 587 -24.42 12.32 -15.88
C VAL A 587 -23.66 11.00 -15.74
N ALA A 588 -23.59 10.20 -16.81
CA ALA A 588 -22.86 8.94 -16.80
C ALA A 588 -21.34 9.14 -16.64
N ILE A 589 -20.76 10.15 -17.31
CA ILE A 589 -19.34 10.48 -17.20
C ILE A 589 -19.00 10.94 -15.77
N VAL A 590 -19.83 11.81 -15.19
CA VAL A 590 -19.65 12.24 -13.80
C VAL A 590 -19.78 11.06 -12.84
N ALA A 591 -20.79 10.19 -13.01
CA ALA A 591 -20.96 9.01 -12.16
C ALA A 591 -19.76 8.06 -12.23
N ASP A 592 -19.22 7.80 -13.43
CA ASP A 592 -18.01 7.00 -13.64
C ASP A 592 -16.80 7.56 -12.88
N LEU A 593 -16.56 8.87 -13.01
CA LEU A 593 -15.44 9.54 -12.34
C LEU A 593 -15.62 9.58 -10.83
N LEU A 594 -16.83 9.82 -10.32
CA LEU A 594 -17.11 9.78 -8.88
C LEU A 594 -16.90 8.38 -8.31
N LEU A 595 -17.33 7.32 -9.00
CA LEU A 595 -17.12 5.93 -8.60
C LEU A 595 -15.64 5.54 -8.59
N ALA A 596 -14.83 6.10 -9.48
CA ALA A 596 -13.40 5.83 -9.57
C ALA A 596 -12.59 6.41 -8.39
N ARG A 597 -13.17 7.35 -7.63
CA ARG A 597 -12.50 8.04 -6.52
C ARG A 597 -12.81 7.43 -5.17
N ALA A 598 -11.82 7.39 -4.28
CA ALA A 598 -11.97 6.87 -2.91
C ALA A 598 -12.43 7.92 -1.89
N ASP A 599 -12.60 9.18 -2.31
CA ASP A 599 -12.71 10.34 -1.43
C ASP A 599 -13.90 11.26 -1.78
N THR A 600 -14.91 10.71 -2.47
CA THR A 600 -16.17 11.36 -2.87
C THR A 600 -17.36 10.85 -2.07
N GLU A 601 -18.22 11.74 -1.58
CA GLU A 601 -19.42 11.39 -0.83
C GLU A 601 -20.37 12.60 -0.75
N GLY A 602 -21.57 12.39 -0.20
CA GLY A 602 -22.52 13.48 0.05
C GLY A 602 -23.38 13.80 -1.15
N TRP A 603 -24.04 14.96 -1.09
CA TRP A 603 -24.94 15.44 -2.13
C TRP A 603 -24.19 16.27 -3.17
N ILE A 604 -24.35 15.91 -4.45
CA ILE A 604 -23.63 16.53 -5.56
C ILE A 604 -24.66 16.94 -6.62
N ASP A 605 -25.01 18.23 -6.67
CA ASP A 605 -25.87 18.78 -7.72
C ASP A 605 -25.14 18.81 -9.06
N LEU A 606 -25.84 18.56 -10.15
CA LEU A 606 -25.25 18.46 -11.48
C LEU A 606 -26.13 19.12 -12.54
N VAL A 607 -25.60 20.14 -13.21
CA VAL A 607 -26.15 20.73 -14.44
C VAL A 607 -25.02 20.87 -15.48
N ASN A 608 -25.34 21.02 -16.76
CA ASN A 608 -24.33 21.46 -17.73
C ASN A 608 -23.85 22.88 -17.41
N GLY A 609 -22.57 23.14 -17.64
CA GLY A 609 -21.89 24.37 -17.28
C GLY A 609 -20.64 24.60 -18.12
N GLU A 610 -19.66 25.28 -17.57
CA GLU A 610 -18.44 25.68 -18.29
C GLU A 610 -17.17 24.93 -17.84
N GLU A 611 -17.21 24.25 -16.68
CA GLU A 611 -16.07 23.54 -16.12
C GLU A 611 -15.96 22.13 -16.71
N GLU A 612 -14.78 21.74 -17.20
CA GLU A 612 -14.54 20.38 -17.68
C GLU A 612 -14.86 19.34 -16.60
N VAL A 613 -15.52 18.25 -16.99
CA VAL A 613 -16.06 17.24 -16.06
C VAL A 613 -14.99 16.66 -15.13
N GLU A 614 -13.79 16.35 -15.63
CA GLU A 614 -12.68 15.84 -14.83
C GLU A 614 -12.21 16.85 -13.77
N GLY A 615 -12.13 18.12 -14.14
CA GLY A 615 -11.77 19.22 -13.23
C GLY A 615 -12.82 19.44 -12.15
N ALA A 616 -14.09 19.41 -12.53
CA ALA A 616 -15.22 19.57 -11.61
C ALA A 616 -15.28 18.45 -10.56
N VAL A 617 -15.05 17.20 -10.97
CA VAL A 617 -15.00 16.05 -10.06
C VAL A 617 -13.81 16.13 -9.11
N GLU A 618 -12.62 16.50 -9.61
CA GLU A 618 -11.43 16.73 -8.78
C GLU A 618 -11.69 17.83 -7.73
N ARG A 619 -12.29 18.95 -8.15
CA ARG A 619 -12.63 20.07 -7.28
C ARG A 619 -13.59 19.64 -6.17
N VAL A 620 -14.70 18.99 -6.52
CA VAL A 620 -15.70 18.51 -5.54
C VAL A 620 -15.08 17.57 -4.50
N ALA A 621 -14.21 16.66 -4.94
CA ALA A 621 -13.55 15.72 -4.04
C ALA A 621 -12.50 16.39 -3.14
N ARG A 622 -11.68 17.29 -3.70
CA ARG A 622 -10.64 18.03 -2.97
C ARG A 622 -11.25 18.97 -1.93
N GLU A 623 -12.29 19.70 -2.31
CA GLU A 623 -12.96 20.70 -1.46
C GLU A 623 -14.04 20.10 -0.54
N LYS A 624 -14.28 18.78 -0.63
CA LYS A 624 -15.30 18.06 0.13
C LYS A 624 -16.67 18.71 0.01
N VAL A 625 -17.05 19.07 -1.22
CA VAL A 625 -18.31 19.76 -1.50
C VAL A 625 -19.47 18.81 -1.21
N ASP A 626 -20.36 19.24 -0.32
CA ASP A 626 -21.59 18.53 0.00
C ASP A 626 -22.79 19.51 -0.01
N ALA A 627 -23.64 19.36 -1.01
CA ALA A 627 -24.81 20.20 -1.22
C ALA A 627 -26.00 19.85 -0.31
N VAL A 628 -25.81 18.99 0.70
CA VAL A 628 -26.73 18.79 1.83
C VAL A 628 -26.72 19.98 2.78
N VAL A 629 -25.71 20.86 2.67
CA VAL A 629 -25.60 22.06 3.50
C VAL A 629 -26.91 22.85 3.55
N GLY A 630 -27.31 23.22 4.76
CA GLY A 630 -28.60 23.83 5.04
C GLY A 630 -29.67 22.84 5.44
N GLU A 631 -29.69 21.57 4.99
CA GLU A 631 -30.72 20.59 5.38
C GLU A 631 -30.59 20.14 6.85
N ASP A 632 -31.68 19.66 7.45
CA ASP A 632 -31.70 19.16 8.83
C ASP A 632 -31.34 17.68 8.91
N VAL A 633 -30.04 17.37 8.78
CA VAL A 633 -29.53 15.98 8.82
C VAL A 633 -29.85 15.29 10.15
N GLU A 634 -29.78 16.01 11.28
CA GLU A 634 -30.15 15.45 12.59
C GLU A 634 -31.63 15.06 12.64
N GLY A 635 -32.50 15.93 12.11
CA GLY A 635 -33.92 15.63 11.95
C GLY A 635 -34.16 14.42 11.05
N MET A 636 -33.40 14.26 9.97
CA MET A 636 -33.47 13.07 9.11
C MET A 636 -33.10 11.80 9.89
N VAL A 637 -31.98 11.82 10.65
CA VAL A 637 -31.55 10.69 11.49
C VAL A 637 -32.63 10.34 12.50
N LYS A 638 -33.15 11.31 13.27
CA LYS A 638 -34.21 11.09 14.26
C LYS A 638 -35.50 10.56 13.65
N ARG A 639 -35.83 10.97 12.42
CA ARG A 639 -37.05 10.53 11.75
C ARG A 639 -36.98 9.06 11.32
N PHE A 640 -35.83 8.61 10.83
CA PHE A 640 -35.67 7.24 10.32
C PHE A 640 -35.15 6.26 11.36
N PHE A 641 -34.40 6.75 12.34
CA PHE A 641 -33.74 5.96 13.39
C PHE A 641 -33.96 6.63 14.76
N PRO A 642 -35.22 6.65 15.26
CA PRO A 642 -35.61 7.33 16.49
C PRO A 642 -35.04 6.71 17.77
#